data_AF-A0A5B7V7X1-F1
#
_entry.id   AF-A0A5B7V7X1-F1
#
_cell.length_a   1.000
_cell.length_b   1.000
_cell.length_c   1.000
_cell.angle_alpha   90.00
_cell.angle_beta   90.00
_cell.angle_gamma   90.00
#
_symmetry.space_group_name_H-M   'P 1'
#
loop_
_entity.id
_entity.type
_entity.pdbx_description
1 polymer ?
#
loop_
_entity_poly.entity_id
_entity_poly.type
_entity_poly.pdbx_seq_one_letter_code
_entity_poly.pdbx_strand_id
1 'polypeptide(L)'
;MSKKSRRRRRQAIPQPTSRPHDALEAVDTFEILALHADARDRCADLVDLTTEATQASTQQAEATAKSLVEAAEAQAAQVRDEAERRAQELHEGARQAGAAVEAAAAAQAELIREEAGREAAEIHTAAEAAGLRLVEEATAQGQKALETAQDKAAAEIARGRREAEGLSRSARRNSEEATSQLRAAEREAQRIREEASSAADRLRQQAAADIAADQERASRDAGALRTSAAAVIASAKEQASSITEKAARREAAAQQTEEEADQLLNQAQDAWERATSRTARRQERRDLRQQGRHRRAEARREHRRAKDRPTLTHRLAQGRQWARDLVRNQARRVLVAGPILAPMAVAWWSQTDYAQQAFGWKTIFAIGFAAAWELTTAFTGWMYHQARQQGDAGTVYRIMTWIFASGAAAMNYAHHCGPAGEPTQAAVAFGTMSIVGMVLWELYASLVHRQYLREQGLVSRARPKIGMIRWIRFPVRSWTAWSLTIENASLSTLERAWNAAGAELADRNAARSGLALHRIVIPRVPAAGPHHRSSPGTVPAFHLTWNAPHTARSGAGEYWNGTGRAQWLAREKSAAGAERHESLAPPGRSATEQGVSNRTTFRSGAPERTGTQSPSATAPAARAPERGGTPAAPERRALSSAPEDSGRSGSGARNGARTSGAERPENEVVLNDKERAAVERLLAKGEQLSKRTISSEVRSAGEGIADDRALEIANYFNALAKSQPGQRFARV
;
A
#
# COMPACT_ATOMS: atom_id res chain seq x y z
N MET A 1 -75.74 8.58 -71.44
CA MET A 1 -77.20 8.35 -71.28
C MET A 1 -77.85 9.72 -71.06
N SER A 2 -78.91 10.22 -71.69
CA SER A 2 -79.68 9.86 -72.89
C SER A 2 -80.52 11.08 -73.33
N LYS A 3 -80.13 11.71 -74.45
CA LYS A 3 -80.97 12.14 -75.59
C LYS A 3 -82.49 12.37 -75.43
N LYS A 4 -82.97 13.53 -75.92
CA LYS A 4 -84.05 13.81 -76.94
C LYS A 4 -84.98 14.98 -76.58
N SER A 5 -84.94 16.10 -77.34
CA SER A 5 -85.93 16.52 -78.38
C SER A 5 -87.02 17.47 -77.82
N ARG A 6 -87.60 18.49 -78.48
CA ARG A 6 -87.77 18.80 -79.91
C ARG A 6 -88.37 20.23 -80.10
N ARG A 7 -87.79 21.00 -81.03
CA ARG A 7 -88.35 21.89 -82.10
C ARG A 7 -89.42 23.00 -81.88
N ARG A 8 -89.00 24.19 -82.39
CA ARG A 8 -89.68 25.35 -83.00
C ARG A 8 -90.84 25.07 -84.00
N ARG A 9 -91.74 26.06 -84.16
CA ARG A 9 -92.38 26.41 -85.46
C ARG A 9 -92.74 27.91 -85.55
N ARG A 10 -92.38 28.54 -86.68
CA ARG A 10 -92.79 29.86 -87.23
C ARG A 10 -93.81 29.61 -88.37
N GLN A 11 -94.77 30.51 -88.58
CA GLN A 11 -95.59 30.76 -89.80
C GLN A 11 -96.10 32.22 -89.64
N ALA A 12 -95.87 33.22 -90.50
CA ALA A 12 -96.06 33.46 -91.94
C ALA A 12 -97.46 34.03 -92.31
N ILE A 13 -97.41 35.24 -92.87
CA ILE A 13 -98.39 36.27 -93.35
C ILE A 13 -99.39 35.76 -94.42
N PRO A 14 -100.48 36.49 -94.78
CA PRO A 14 -100.43 37.39 -95.96
C PRO A 14 -101.30 38.69 -95.93
N GLN A 15 -100.94 39.64 -96.80
CA GLN A 15 -101.71 40.83 -97.26
C GLN A 15 -102.65 40.48 -98.44
N PRO A 16 -103.58 41.37 -98.88
CA PRO A 16 -103.46 41.93 -100.24
C PRO A 16 -103.98 43.37 -100.47
N THR A 17 -103.76 43.81 -101.71
CA THR A 17 -103.69 45.14 -102.35
C THR A 17 -104.99 45.65 -103.05
N SER A 18 -104.99 46.95 -103.43
CA SER A 18 -105.37 47.57 -104.74
C SER A 18 -106.54 48.61 -104.85
N ARG A 19 -106.26 49.71 -105.59
CA ARG A 19 -107.11 50.85 -106.11
C ARG A 19 -107.63 50.53 -107.56
N PRO A 20 -108.04 51.49 -108.45
CA PRO A 20 -109.20 52.43 -108.57
C PRO A 20 -109.94 52.32 -109.96
N HIS A 21 -111.04 53.09 -110.23
CA HIS A 21 -111.33 53.88 -111.46
C HIS A 21 -112.84 54.26 -111.68
N ASP A 22 -113.06 55.57 -111.93
CA ASP A 22 -113.91 56.32 -112.90
C ASP A 22 -115.26 55.80 -113.47
N ALA A 23 -116.28 56.68 -113.40
CA ALA A 23 -117.19 57.15 -114.48
C ALA A 23 -118.25 58.11 -113.89
N LEU A 24 -118.17 59.44 -114.07
CA LEU A 24 -118.86 60.26 -115.08
C LEU A 24 -120.34 59.94 -115.31
N GLU A 25 -121.25 60.80 -114.84
CA GLU A 25 -122.36 61.38 -115.63
C GLU A 25 -123.04 62.54 -114.86
N ALA A 26 -123.51 63.53 -115.61
CA ALA A 26 -123.83 64.89 -115.16
C ALA A 26 -125.35 65.12 -115.04
N VAL A 27 -125.86 65.64 -113.90
CA VAL A 27 -127.21 66.25 -113.80
C VAL A 27 -127.28 67.28 -112.65
N ASP A 28 -127.82 68.46 -113.00
CA ASP A 28 -128.38 69.61 -112.25
C ASP A 28 -127.79 70.18 -110.94
N THR A 29 -127.15 71.34 -111.08
CA THR A 29 -126.49 72.18 -110.07
C THR A 29 -127.40 72.96 -109.10
N PHE A 30 -128.69 72.65 -108.97
CA PHE A 30 -129.59 73.36 -108.04
C PHE A 30 -130.13 72.49 -106.88
N GLU A 31 -130.11 71.16 -106.98
CA GLU A 31 -130.41 70.24 -105.85
C GLU A 31 -129.20 69.90 -104.98
N ILE A 32 -127.98 70.10 -105.48
CA ILE A 32 -126.72 69.72 -104.81
C ILE A 32 -126.45 70.56 -103.54
N LEU A 33 -126.90 71.83 -103.47
CA LEU A 33 -126.65 72.67 -102.29
C LEU A 33 -127.56 72.33 -101.09
N ALA A 34 -128.75 71.76 -101.32
CA ALA A 34 -129.62 71.26 -100.25
C ALA A 34 -129.18 69.88 -99.74
N LEU A 35 -128.72 69.01 -100.64
CA LEU A 35 -128.19 67.68 -100.28
C LEU A 35 -126.84 67.77 -99.56
N HIS A 36 -126.02 68.80 -99.84
CA HIS A 36 -124.71 68.97 -99.21
C HIS A 36 -124.80 69.44 -97.75
N ALA A 37 -125.88 70.15 -97.39
CA ALA A 37 -126.19 70.50 -96.00
C ALA A 37 -126.65 69.26 -95.21
N ASP A 38 -127.59 68.47 -95.75
CA ASP A 38 -128.05 67.21 -95.13
C ASP A 38 -126.92 66.17 -95.00
N ALA A 39 -126.05 66.06 -96.02
CA ALA A 39 -124.88 65.17 -95.95
C ALA A 39 -123.82 65.64 -94.95
N ARG A 40 -123.71 66.96 -94.69
CA ARG A 40 -122.79 67.50 -93.68
C ARG A 40 -123.31 67.25 -92.27
N ASP A 41 -124.62 67.40 -92.05
CA ASP A 41 -125.25 67.11 -90.77
C ASP A 41 -125.20 65.60 -90.47
N ARG A 42 -125.48 64.73 -91.45
CA ARG A 42 -125.31 63.27 -91.28
C ARG A 42 -123.86 62.84 -91.05
N CYS A 43 -122.89 63.52 -91.64
CA CYS A 43 -121.47 63.28 -91.35
C CYS A 43 -121.09 63.73 -89.95
N ALA A 44 -121.64 64.84 -89.45
CA ALA A 44 -121.45 65.28 -88.07
C ALA A 44 -122.05 64.26 -87.09
N ASP A 45 -123.28 63.80 -87.35
CA ASP A 45 -123.94 62.76 -86.54
C ASP A 45 -123.15 61.43 -86.53
N LEU A 46 -122.57 61.03 -87.67
CA LEU A 46 -121.71 59.85 -87.75
C LEU A 46 -120.39 60.03 -87.01
N VAL A 47 -119.79 61.23 -87.02
CA VAL A 47 -118.59 61.53 -86.24
C VAL A 47 -118.91 61.50 -84.75
N ASP A 48 -120.05 62.05 -84.33
CA ASP A 48 -120.47 62.03 -82.93
C ASP A 48 -120.77 60.59 -82.48
N LEU A 49 -121.50 59.80 -83.26
CA LEU A 49 -121.76 58.37 -83.00
C LEU A 49 -120.47 57.54 -82.93
N THR A 50 -119.50 57.80 -83.82
CA THR A 50 -118.21 57.09 -83.79
C THR A 50 -117.33 57.55 -82.63
N THR A 51 -117.43 58.82 -82.21
CA THR A 51 -116.74 59.34 -81.03
C THR A 51 -117.33 58.77 -79.75
N GLU A 52 -118.66 58.67 -79.65
CA GLU A 52 -119.35 58.02 -78.54
C GLU A 52 -119.04 56.52 -78.49
N ALA A 53 -119.06 55.81 -79.62
CA ALA A 53 -118.73 54.39 -79.68
C ALA A 53 -117.25 54.12 -79.34
N THR A 54 -116.33 54.98 -79.77
CA THR A 54 -114.91 54.86 -79.41
C THR A 54 -114.68 55.19 -77.94
N GLN A 55 -115.34 56.21 -77.38
CA GLN A 55 -115.28 56.51 -75.95
C GLN A 55 -115.84 55.35 -75.11
N ALA A 56 -117.00 54.80 -75.48
CA ALA A 56 -117.59 53.65 -74.81
C ALA A 56 -116.67 52.42 -74.88
N SER A 57 -116.08 52.15 -76.05
CA SER A 57 -115.11 51.05 -76.22
C SER A 57 -113.84 51.28 -75.41
N THR A 58 -113.39 52.53 -75.26
CA THR A 58 -112.19 52.88 -74.49
C THR A 58 -112.45 52.72 -73.00
N GLN A 59 -113.59 53.21 -72.51
CA GLN A 59 -114.02 53.02 -71.12
C GLN A 59 -114.21 51.53 -70.79
N GLN A 60 -114.79 50.75 -71.71
CA GLN A 60 -114.91 49.31 -71.54
C GLN A 60 -113.54 48.61 -71.51
N ALA A 61 -112.60 49.03 -72.36
CA ALA A 61 -111.23 48.52 -72.36
C ALA A 61 -110.47 48.88 -71.08
N GLU A 62 -110.60 50.11 -70.59
CA GLU A 62 -110.01 50.56 -69.33
C GLU A 62 -110.59 49.82 -68.12
N ALA A 63 -111.92 49.63 -68.07
CA ALA A 63 -112.56 48.84 -67.03
C ALA A 63 -112.09 47.38 -67.04
N THR A 64 -111.94 46.80 -68.23
CA THR A 64 -111.41 45.43 -68.41
C THR A 64 -109.94 45.35 -67.98
N ALA A 65 -109.11 46.32 -68.37
CA ALA A 65 -107.70 46.38 -68.00
C ALA A 65 -107.54 46.52 -66.47
N LYS A 66 -108.34 47.39 -65.84
CA LYS A 66 -108.35 47.55 -64.38
C LYS A 66 -108.74 46.25 -63.68
N SER A 67 -109.80 45.58 -64.15
CA SER A 67 -110.23 44.29 -63.59
C SER A 67 -109.15 43.20 -63.74
N LEU A 68 -108.42 43.17 -64.86
CA LEU A 68 -107.32 42.24 -65.06
C LEU A 68 -106.12 42.53 -64.15
N VAL A 69 -105.80 43.80 -63.90
CA VAL A 69 -104.74 44.19 -62.97
C VAL A 69 -105.12 43.80 -61.54
N GLU A 70 -106.34 44.10 -61.10
CA GLU A 70 -106.84 43.70 -59.78
C GLU A 70 -106.83 42.16 -59.60
N ALA A 71 -107.24 41.42 -60.64
CA ALA A 71 -107.18 39.95 -60.64
C ALA A 71 -105.74 39.42 -60.59
N ALA A 72 -104.81 40.04 -61.34
CA ALA A 72 -103.41 39.66 -61.34
C ALA A 72 -102.72 39.97 -60.00
N GLU A 73 -103.03 41.11 -59.38
CA GLU A 73 -102.55 41.47 -58.04
C GLU A 73 -103.09 40.50 -56.98
N ALA A 74 -104.38 40.14 -57.04
CA ALA A 74 -104.97 39.14 -56.16
C ALA A 74 -104.30 37.77 -56.32
N GLN A 75 -104.04 37.33 -57.55
CA GLN A 75 -103.30 36.09 -57.80
C GLN A 75 -101.86 36.15 -57.30
N ALA A 76 -101.17 37.28 -57.49
CA ALA A 76 -99.80 37.46 -57.00
C ALA A 76 -99.73 37.45 -55.47
N ALA A 77 -100.73 38.03 -54.79
CA ALA A 77 -100.85 37.96 -53.33
C ALA A 77 -101.08 36.51 -52.87
N GLN A 78 -102.00 35.78 -53.49
CA GLN A 78 -102.23 34.36 -53.18
C GLN A 78 -100.98 33.49 -53.34
N VAL A 79 -100.22 33.69 -54.42
CA VAL A 79 -98.96 32.97 -54.65
C VAL A 79 -97.91 33.33 -53.60
N ARG A 80 -97.85 34.59 -53.17
CA ARG A 80 -96.92 35.03 -52.11
C ARG A 80 -97.28 34.39 -50.77
N ASP A 81 -98.54 34.44 -50.38
CA ASP A 81 -99.01 33.86 -49.11
C ASP A 81 -98.79 32.33 -49.09
N GLU A 82 -99.04 31.65 -50.23
CA GLU A 82 -98.76 30.23 -50.35
C GLU A 82 -97.26 29.93 -50.26
N ALA A 83 -96.41 30.74 -50.90
CA ALA A 83 -94.96 30.58 -50.83
C ALA A 83 -94.42 30.82 -49.41
N GLU A 84 -94.93 31.83 -48.70
CA GLU A 84 -94.56 32.12 -47.31
C GLU A 84 -94.97 30.97 -46.38
N ARG A 85 -96.20 30.45 -46.52
CA ARG A 85 -96.66 29.29 -45.76
C ARG A 85 -95.78 28.06 -46.02
N ARG A 86 -95.47 27.75 -47.28
CA ARG A 86 -94.56 26.63 -47.61
C ARG A 86 -93.15 26.84 -47.05
N ALA A 87 -92.65 28.08 -47.05
CA ALA A 87 -91.34 28.39 -46.47
C ALA A 87 -91.34 28.19 -44.94
N GLN A 88 -92.43 28.58 -44.25
CA GLN A 88 -92.60 28.34 -42.82
C GLN A 88 -92.69 26.84 -42.50
N GLU A 89 -93.51 26.09 -43.24
CA GLU A 89 -93.62 24.63 -43.09
C GLU A 89 -92.26 23.93 -43.29
N LEU A 90 -91.48 24.34 -44.30
CA LEU A 90 -90.13 23.81 -44.52
C LEU A 90 -89.16 24.20 -43.40
N HIS A 91 -89.25 25.42 -42.87
CA HIS A 91 -88.38 25.88 -41.78
C HIS A 91 -88.68 25.11 -40.48
N GLU A 92 -89.96 24.91 -40.15
CA GLU A 92 -90.38 24.11 -39.00
C GLU A 92 -89.99 22.65 -39.16
N GLY A 93 -90.18 22.08 -40.36
CA GLY A 93 -89.75 20.72 -40.68
C GLY A 93 -88.23 20.54 -40.54
N ALA A 94 -87.43 21.50 -41.02
CA ALA A 94 -85.98 21.49 -40.88
C ALA A 94 -85.54 21.61 -39.42
N ARG A 95 -86.21 22.46 -38.62
CA ARG A 95 -85.95 22.60 -37.19
C ARG A 95 -86.27 21.32 -36.42
N GLN A 96 -87.40 20.67 -36.72
CA GLN A 96 -87.78 19.40 -36.11
C GLN A 96 -86.79 18.28 -36.48
N ALA A 97 -86.37 18.22 -37.75
CA ALA A 97 -85.36 17.27 -38.20
C ALA A 97 -84.00 17.52 -37.51
N GLY A 98 -83.59 18.78 -37.36
CA GLY A 98 -82.39 19.15 -36.61
C GLY A 98 -82.44 18.70 -35.15
N ALA A 99 -83.54 18.99 -34.45
CA ALA A 99 -83.75 18.56 -33.07
C ALA A 99 -83.75 17.02 -32.92
N ALA A 100 -84.31 16.29 -33.89
CA ALA A 100 -84.28 14.83 -33.89
C ALA A 100 -82.86 14.26 -34.06
N VAL A 101 -82.03 14.89 -34.92
CA VAL A 101 -80.63 14.50 -35.09
C VAL A 101 -79.82 14.81 -33.82
N GLU A 102 -80.03 15.97 -33.20
CA GLU A 102 -79.37 16.32 -31.94
C GLU A 102 -79.75 15.34 -30.81
N ALA A 103 -81.02 14.98 -30.69
CA ALA A 103 -81.49 14.00 -29.71
C ALA A 103 -80.90 12.60 -29.95
N ALA A 104 -80.83 12.17 -31.23
CA ALA A 104 -80.20 10.89 -31.59
C ALA A 104 -78.69 10.88 -31.30
N ALA A 105 -77.99 11.99 -31.58
CA ALA A 105 -76.57 12.14 -31.27
C ALA A 105 -76.31 12.13 -29.76
N ALA A 106 -77.17 12.81 -28.97
CA ALA A 106 -77.10 12.79 -27.52
C ALA A 106 -77.32 11.38 -26.94
N ALA A 107 -78.32 10.65 -27.45
CA ALA A 107 -78.57 9.26 -27.05
C ALA A 107 -77.38 8.34 -27.39
N GLN A 108 -76.79 8.49 -28.58
CA GLN A 108 -75.59 7.73 -28.96
C GLN A 108 -74.39 8.06 -28.07
N ALA A 109 -74.22 9.33 -27.69
CA ALA A 109 -73.15 9.76 -26.80
C ALA A 109 -73.31 9.23 -25.37
N GLU A 110 -74.54 9.06 -24.87
CA GLU A 110 -74.79 8.38 -23.59
C GLU A 110 -74.47 6.88 -23.68
N LEU A 111 -74.90 6.20 -24.75
CA LEU A 111 -74.58 4.78 -24.95
C LEU A 111 -73.07 4.50 -24.97
N ILE A 112 -72.30 5.33 -25.70
CA ILE A 112 -70.84 5.23 -25.74
C ILE A 112 -70.22 5.49 -24.36
N ARG A 113 -70.76 6.44 -23.59
CA ARG A 113 -70.29 6.72 -22.22
C ARG A 113 -70.56 5.57 -21.27
N GLU A 114 -71.74 4.94 -21.36
CA GLU A 114 -72.04 3.75 -20.57
C GLU A 114 -71.16 2.56 -20.95
N GLU A 115 -70.95 2.31 -22.25
CA GLU A 115 -70.09 1.22 -22.73
C GLU A 115 -68.64 1.41 -22.29
N ALA A 116 -68.09 2.61 -22.46
CA ALA A 116 -66.75 2.95 -21.98
C ALA A 116 -66.63 2.84 -20.44
N GLY A 117 -67.71 3.18 -19.72
CA GLY A 117 -67.77 3.01 -18.26
C GLY A 117 -67.72 1.54 -17.84
N ARG A 118 -68.42 0.65 -18.55
CA ARG A 118 -68.38 -0.80 -18.30
C ARG A 118 -67.01 -1.37 -18.62
N GLU A 119 -66.44 -1.03 -19.77
CA GLU A 119 -65.10 -1.49 -20.16
C GLU A 119 -64.02 -1.04 -19.16
N ALA A 120 -64.09 0.22 -18.71
CA ALA A 120 -63.18 0.73 -17.68
C ALA A 120 -63.31 -0.02 -16.34
N ALA A 121 -64.54 -0.36 -15.93
CA ALA A 121 -64.77 -1.15 -14.72
C ALA A 121 -64.22 -2.58 -14.84
N GLU A 122 -64.42 -3.23 -15.99
CA GLU A 122 -63.86 -4.57 -16.27
C GLU A 122 -62.33 -4.56 -16.24
N ILE A 123 -61.69 -3.56 -16.88
CA ILE A 123 -60.23 -3.39 -16.85
C ILE A 123 -59.74 -3.17 -15.43
N HIS A 124 -60.43 -2.35 -14.63
CA HIS A 124 -60.07 -2.11 -13.24
C HIS A 124 -60.11 -3.40 -12.41
N THR A 125 -61.21 -4.17 -12.48
CA THR A 125 -61.35 -5.44 -11.76
C THR A 125 -60.31 -6.47 -12.23
N ALA A 126 -60.02 -6.54 -13.53
CA ALA A 126 -58.98 -7.41 -14.06
C ALA A 126 -57.58 -7.01 -13.55
N ALA A 127 -57.28 -5.71 -13.48
CA ALA A 127 -56.03 -5.19 -12.96
C ALA A 127 -55.87 -5.46 -11.46
N GLU A 128 -56.93 -5.30 -10.66
CA GLU A 128 -56.94 -5.65 -9.25
C GLU A 128 -56.68 -7.15 -9.03
N ALA A 129 -57.37 -8.01 -9.79
CA ALA A 129 -57.15 -9.45 -9.72
C ALA A 129 -55.72 -9.86 -10.12
N ALA A 130 -55.15 -9.22 -11.14
CA ALA A 130 -53.77 -9.43 -11.54
C ALA A 130 -52.78 -8.96 -10.45
N GLY A 131 -53.05 -7.80 -9.83
CA GLY A 131 -52.27 -7.28 -8.72
C GLY A 131 -52.25 -8.23 -7.51
N LEU A 132 -53.42 -8.79 -7.13
CA LEU A 132 -53.51 -9.77 -6.05
C LEU A 132 -52.71 -11.03 -6.35
N ARG A 133 -52.78 -11.57 -7.57
CA ARG A 133 -51.98 -12.74 -7.98
C ARG A 133 -50.47 -12.47 -7.90
N LEU A 134 -50.02 -11.29 -8.33
CA LEU A 134 -48.60 -10.91 -8.22
C LEU A 134 -48.14 -10.82 -6.77
N VAL A 135 -48.99 -10.33 -5.86
CA VAL A 135 -48.68 -10.31 -4.42
C VAL A 135 -48.62 -11.73 -3.85
N GLU A 136 -49.55 -12.62 -4.20
CA GLU A 136 -49.51 -14.04 -3.79
C GLU A 136 -48.26 -14.75 -4.31
N GLU A 137 -47.90 -14.57 -5.59
CA GLU A 137 -46.69 -15.14 -6.17
C GLU A 137 -45.42 -14.59 -5.50
N ALA A 138 -45.34 -13.28 -5.26
CA ALA A 138 -44.21 -12.65 -4.60
C ALA A 138 -44.05 -13.13 -3.15
N THR A 139 -45.15 -13.28 -2.42
CA THR A 139 -45.13 -13.80 -1.05
C THR A 139 -44.71 -15.27 -1.00
N ALA A 140 -45.21 -16.11 -1.90
CA ALA A 140 -44.79 -17.50 -2.03
C ALA A 140 -43.30 -17.63 -2.39
N GLN A 141 -42.80 -16.80 -3.32
CA GLN A 141 -41.37 -16.74 -3.65
C GLN A 141 -40.52 -16.28 -2.46
N GLY A 142 -41.00 -15.28 -1.71
CA GLY A 142 -40.35 -14.79 -0.50
C GLY A 142 -40.23 -15.87 0.59
N GLN A 143 -41.30 -16.63 0.82
CA GLN A 143 -41.29 -17.76 1.77
C GLN A 143 -40.31 -18.85 1.36
N LYS A 144 -40.32 -19.25 0.07
CA LYS A 144 -39.38 -20.25 -0.45
C LYS A 144 -37.92 -19.80 -0.35
N ALA A 145 -37.65 -18.52 -0.57
CA ALA A 145 -36.32 -17.94 -0.41
C ALA A 145 -35.88 -17.95 1.06
N LEU A 146 -36.80 -17.65 1.99
CA LEU A 146 -36.56 -17.72 3.43
C LEU A 146 -36.23 -19.14 3.90
N GLU A 147 -37.02 -20.14 3.49
CA GLU A 147 -36.76 -21.56 3.80
C GLU A 147 -35.38 -21.99 3.28
N THR A 148 -35.08 -21.66 2.02
CA THR A 148 -33.77 -21.96 1.41
C THR A 148 -32.61 -21.30 2.19
N ALA A 149 -32.82 -20.08 2.69
CA ALA A 149 -31.82 -19.37 3.48
C ALA A 149 -31.64 -20.01 4.87
N GLN A 150 -32.74 -20.44 5.51
CA GLN A 150 -32.71 -21.14 6.79
C GLN A 150 -31.99 -22.49 6.68
N ASP A 151 -32.26 -23.27 5.63
CA ASP A 151 -31.59 -24.55 5.36
C ASP A 151 -30.08 -24.35 5.16
N LYS A 152 -29.68 -23.34 4.38
CA LYS A 152 -28.26 -22.99 4.19
C LYS A 152 -27.60 -22.57 5.50
N ALA A 153 -28.28 -21.76 6.31
CA ALA A 153 -27.77 -21.33 7.61
C ALA A 153 -27.58 -22.54 8.55
N ALA A 154 -28.56 -23.45 8.61
CA ALA A 154 -28.47 -24.68 9.39
C ALA A 154 -27.32 -25.59 8.91
N ALA A 155 -27.12 -25.72 7.60
CA ALA A 155 -26.04 -26.51 7.02
C ALA A 155 -24.65 -25.93 7.36
N GLU A 156 -24.48 -24.61 7.32
CA GLU A 156 -23.23 -23.94 7.70
C GLU A 156 -22.96 -24.03 9.21
N ILE A 157 -23.99 -23.88 10.05
CA ILE A 157 -23.85 -24.11 11.50
C ILE A 157 -23.39 -25.55 11.78
N ALA A 158 -23.99 -26.54 11.09
CA ALA A 158 -23.59 -27.95 11.23
C ALA A 158 -22.16 -28.21 10.72
N ARG A 159 -21.72 -27.53 9.65
CA ARG A 159 -20.34 -27.59 9.17
C ARG A 159 -19.37 -27.01 10.20
N GLY A 160 -19.66 -25.81 10.72
CA GLY A 160 -18.86 -25.17 11.75
C GLY A 160 -18.72 -26.02 13.01
N ARG A 161 -19.79 -26.71 13.43
CA ARG A 161 -19.74 -27.64 14.58
C ARG A 161 -18.81 -28.83 14.31
N ARG A 162 -18.87 -29.44 13.13
CA ARG A 162 -17.97 -30.55 12.75
C ARG A 162 -16.51 -30.12 12.70
N GLU A 163 -16.24 -28.93 12.19
CA GLU A 163 -14.89 -28.35 12.16
C GLU A 163 -14.37 -28.05 13.56
N ALA A 164 -15.20 -27.44 14.43
CA ALA A 164 -14.86 -27.20 15.83
C ALA A 164 -14.52 -28.50 16.56
N GLU A 165 -15.34 -29.55 16.41
CA GLU A 165 -15.06 -30.87 16.97
C GLU A 165 -13.77 -31.49 16.41
N GLY A 166 -13.50 -31.29 15.11
CA GLY A 166 -12.25 -31.71 14.47
C GLY A 166 -11.03 -31.01 15.07
N LEU A 167 -11.11 -29.70 15.29
CA LEU A 167 -10.07 -28.90 15.94
C LEU A 167 -9.88 -29.31 17.40
N SER A 168 -10.95 -29.53 18.17
CA SER A 168 -10.86 -30.00 19.55
C SER A 168 -10.18 -31.37 19.64
N ARG A 169 -10.50 -32.31 18.74
CA ARG A 169 -9.82 -33.61 18.67
C ARG A 169 -8.34 -33.48 18.36
N SER A 170 -7.97 -32.59 17.43
CA SER A 170 -6.56 -32.34 17.09
C SER A 170 -5.81 -31.64 18.22
N ALA A 171 -6.43 -30.67 18.91
CA ALA A 171 -5.86 -30.03 20.08
C ALA A 171 -5.60 -31.03 21.22
N ARG A 172 -6.54 -31.96 21.45
CA ARG A 172 -6.36 -33.03 22.44
C ARG A 172 -5.19 -33.95 22.07
N ARG A 173 -5.09 -34.39 20.81
CA ARG A 173 -3.96 -35.20 20.34
C ARG A 173 -2.62 -34.48 20.51
N ASN A 174 -2.56 -33.20 20.15
CA ASN A 174 -1.34 -32.40 20.31
C ASN A 174 -0.97 -32.23 21.79
N SER A 175 -1.95 -32.10 22.69
CA SER A 175 -1.71 -32.05 24.13
C SER A 175 -1.21 -33.38 24.70
N GLU A 176 -1.79 -34.50 24.25
CA GLU A 176 -1.34 -35.85 24.61
C GLU A 176 0.08 -36.13 24.07
N GLU A 177 0.40 -35.67 22.86
CA GLU A 177 1.75 -35.76 22.30
C GLU A 177 2.76 -34.88 23.06
N ALA A 178 2.41 -33.64 23.36
CA ALA A 178 3.25 -32.73 24.14
C ALA A 178 3.54 -33.28 25.55
N THR A 179 2.55 -33.87 26.22
CA THR A 179 2.75 -34.51 27.53
C THR A 179 3.61 -35.78 27.44
N SER A 180 3.49 -36.56 26.36
CA SER A 180 4.38 -37.69 26.08
C SER A 180 5.83 -37.25 25.87
N GLN A 181 6.04 -36.19 25.09
CA GLN A 181 7.37 -35.60 24.87
C GLN A 181 7.98 -35.03 26.15
N LEU A 182 7.18 -34.37 27.00
CA LEU A 182 7.63 -33.88 28.30
C LEU A 182 8.12 -35.04 29.19
N ARG A 183 7.34 -36.13 29.29
CA ARG A 183 7.74 -37.33 30.06
C ARG A 183 8.98 -38.01 29.48
N ALA A 184 9.16 -38.00 28.16
CA ALA A 184 10.39 -38.50 27.54
C ALA A 184 11.59 -37.62 27.90
N ALA A 185 11.45 -36.30 27.84
CA ALA A 185 12.48 -35.34 28.22
C ALA A 185 12.84 -35.44 29.71
N GLU A 186 11.86 -35.63 30.60
CA GLU A 186 12.10 -35.83 32.04
C GLU A 186 12.93 -37.09 32.32
N ARG A 187 12.63 -38.20 31.63
CA ARG A 187 13.41 -39.45 31.75
C ARG A 187 14.84 -39.28 31.25
N GLU A 188 15.03 -38.57 30.14
CA GLU A 188 16.38 -38.29 29.64
C GLU A 188 17.16 -37.37 30.59
N ALA A 189 16.49 -36.36 31.16
CA ALA A 189 17.10 -35.48 32.16
C ALA A 189 17.50 -36.25 33.43
N GLN A 190 16.70 -37.23 33.87
CA GLN A 190 17.06 -38.11 34.99
C GLN A 190 18.30 -38.95 34.67
N ARG A 191 18.34 -39.57 33.48
CA ARG A 191 19.49 -40.34 33.02
C ARG A 191 20.77 -39.50 33.00
N ILE A 192 20.70 -38.28 32.45
CA ILE A 192 21.85 -37.36 32.42
C ILE A 192 22.31 -37.01 33.84
N ARG A 193 21.39 -36.82 34.80
CA ARG A 193 21.74 -36.54 36.20
C ARG A 193 22.45 -37.73 36.86
N GLU A 194 22.00 -38.95 36.62
CA GLU A 194 22.63 -40.17 37.12
C GLU A 194 24.02 -40.41 36.50
N GLU A 195 24.15 -40.20 35.19
CA GLU A 195 25.43 -40.26 34.49
C GLU A 195 26.40 -39.19 35.02
N ALA A 196 25.91 -37.96 35.23
CA ALA A 196 26.70 -36.87 35.80
C ALA A 196 27.10 -37.13 37.26
N SER A 197 26.23 -37.69 38.10
CA SER A 197 26.57 -38.02 39.49
C SER A 197 27.62 -39.13 39.53
N SER A 198 27.46 -40.17 38.72
CA SER A 198 28.44 -41.26 38.62
C SER A 198 29.81 -40.77 38.11
N ALA A 199 29.83 -39.81 37.18
CA ALA A 199 31.05 -39.16 36.70
C ALA A 199 31.70 -38.31 37.80
N ALA A 200 30.91 -37.55 38.56
CA ALA A 200 31.41 -36.76 39.67
C ALA A 200 32.03 -37.64 40.77
N ASP A 201 31.42 -38.79 41.08
CA ASP A 201 31.95 -39.72 42.08
C ASP A 201 33.24 -40.40 41.60
N ARG A 202 33.34 -40.76 40.32
CA ARG A 202 34.61 -41.24 39.73
C ARG A 202 35.72 -40.20 39.84
N LEU A 203 35.42 -38.93 39.55
CA LEU A 203 36.39 -37.83 39.68
C LEU A 203 36.82 -37.62 41.14
N ARG A 204 35.90 -37.72 42.10
CA ARG A 204 36.24 -37.65 43.54
C ARG A 204 37.14 -38.79 43.97
N GLN A 205 36.86 -40.01 43.54
CA GLN A 205 37.70 -41.18 43.84
C GLN A 205 39.09 -41.04 43.23
N GLN A 206 39.18 -40.57 41.99
CA GLN A 206 40.45 -40.32 41.33
C GLN A 206 41.25 -39.22 42.04
N ALA A 207 40.60 -38.09 42.37
CA ALA A 207 41.25 -37.01 43.12
C ALA A 207 41.73 -37.47 44.51
N ALA A 208 40.96 -38.32 45.20
CA ALA A 208 41.38 -38.89 46.48
C ALA A 208 42.60 -39.81 46.34
N ALA A 209 42.66 -40.63 45.27
CA ALA A 209 43.80 -41.47 44.97
C ALA A 209 45.06 -40.64 44.62
N ASP A 210 44.90 -39.58 43.83
CA ASP A 210 45.98 -38.67 43.47
C ASP A 210 46.55 -37.95 44.70
N ILE A 211 45.68 -37.44 45.58
CA ILE A 211 46.08 -36.82 46.86
C ILE A 211 46.87 -37.82 47.72
N ALA A 212 46.43 -39.08 47.82
CA ALA A 212 47.15 -40.11 48.58
C ALA A 212 48.54 -40.41 47.99
N ALA A 213 48.64 -40.53 46.66
CA ALA A 213 49.90 -40.75 45.97
C ALA A 213 50.88 -39.57 46.12
N ASP A 214 50.37 -38.35 46.15
CA ASP A 214 51.17 -37.14 46.37
C ASP A 214 51.64 -37.01 47.82
N GLN A 215 50.81 -37.39 48.79
CA GLN A 215 51.23 -37.48 50.20
C GLN A 215 52.34 -38.51 50.40
N GLU A 216 52.24 -39.67 49.74
CA GLU A 216 53.28 -40.70 49.81
C GLU A 216 54.59 -40.22 49.17
N ARG A 217 54.53 -39.54 48.01
CA ARG A 217 55.70 -38.91 47.38
C ARG A 217 56.33 -37.85 48.29
N ALA A 218 55.54 -36.95 48.84
CA ALA A 218 56.01 -35.92 49.76
C ALA A 218 56.68 -36.52 51.01
N SER A 219 56.15 -37.63 51.54
CA SER A 219 56.76 -38.32 52.69
C SER A 219 58.12 -38.96 52.35
N ARG A 220 58.27 -39.53 51.15
CA ARG A 220 59.54 -40.07 50.64
C ARG A 220 60.57 -38.97 50.43
N ASP A 221 60.16 -37.87 49.81
CA ASP A 221 61.02 -36.72 49.58
C ASP A 221 61.48 -36.07 50.89
N ALA A 222 60.57 -35.94 51.87
CA ALA A 222 60.92 -35.48 53.21
C ALA A 222 61.92 -36.41 53.91
N GLY A 223 61.79 -37.73 53.72
CA GLY A 223 62.75 -38.72 54.20
C GLY A 223 64.13 -38.55 53.55
N ALA A 224 64.18 -38.43 52.22
CA ALA A 224 65.42 -38.23 51.47
C ALA A 224 66.12 -36.92 51.86
N LEU A 225 65.36 -35.83 52.04
CA LEU A 225 65.87 -34.54 52.50
C LEU A 225 66.46 -34.61 53.90
N ARG A 226 65.84 -35.36 54.83
CA ARG A 226 66.40 -35.57 56.18
C ARG A 226 67.72 -36.33 56.14
N THR A 227 67.82 -37.37 55.33
CA THR A 227 69.07 -38.14 55.16
C THR A 227 70.17 -37.28 54.52
N SER A 228 69.83 -36.51 53.48
CA SER A 228 70.76 -35.57 52.85
C SER A 228 71.22 -34.48 53.83
N ALA A 229 70.31 -33.91 54.62
CA ALA A 229 70.65 -32.90 55.62
C ALA A 229 71.55 -33.48 56.72
N ALA A 230 71.31 -34.71 57.17
CA ALA A 230 72.17 -35.39 58.14
C ALA A 230 73.60 -35.61 57.59
N ALA A 231 73.73 -35.98 56.31
CA ALA A 231 75.03 -36.13 55.65
C ALA A 231 75.78 -34.79 55.53
N VAL A 232 75.07 -33.71 55.18
CA VAL A 232 75.64 -32.35 55.13
C VAL A 232 76.11 -31.89 56.51
N ILE A 233 75.31 -32.13 57.56
CA ILE A 233 75.69 -31.79 58.94
C ILE A 233 76.93 -32.58 59.39
N ALA A 234 77.04 -33.87 59.02
CA ALA A 234 78.22 -34.68 59.33
C ALA A 234 79.48 -34.15 58.63
N SER A 235 79.38 -33.86 57.33
CA SER A 235 80.48 -33.26 56.55
C SER A 235 80.88 -31.87 57.07
N ALA A 236 79.91 -31.04 57.47
CA ALA A 236 80.17 -29.73 58.06
C ALA A 236 80.89 -29.82 59.41
N LYS A 237 80.58 -30.82 60.25
CA LYS A 237 81.30 -31.06 61.50
C LYS A 237 82.76 -31.45 61.26
N GLU A 238 83.02 -32.29 60.26
CA GLU A 238 84.37 -32.72 59.88
C GLU A 238 85.19 -31.56 59.25
N GLN A 239 84.53 -30.71 58.46
CA GLN A 239 85.15 -29.48 57.97
C GLN A 239 85.46 -28.51 59.11
N ALA A 240 84.55 -28.33 60.06
CA ALA A 240 84.75 -27.46 61.22
C ALA A 240 85.93 -27.92 62.08
N SER A 241 86.09 -29.23 62.34
CA SER A 241 87.25 -29.75 63.07
C SER A 241 88.56 -29.54 62.31
N SER A 242 88.56 -29.70 60.99
CA SER A 242 89.74 -29.41 60.16
C SER A 242 90.12 -27.91 60.16
N ILE A 243 89.13 -27.02 60.26
CA ILE A 243 89.33 -25.57 60.32
C ILE A 243 89.89 -25.18 61.69
N THR A 244 89.40 -25.77 62.78
CA THR A 244 89.93 -25.50 64.12
C THR A 244 91.38 -25.98 64.26
N GLU A 245 91.75 -27.12 63.67
CA GLU A 245 93.14 -27.58 63.65
C GLU A 245 94.05 -26.65 62.82
N LYS A 246 93.56 -26.16 61.68
CA LYS A 246 94.29 -25.18 60.86
C LYS A 246 94.41 -23.81 61.53
N ALA A 247 93.40 -23.39 62.30
CA ALA A 247 93.42 -22.16 63.07
C ALA A 247 94.44 -22.23 64.20
N ALA A 248 94.49 -23.34 64.95
CA ALA A 248 95.50 -23.54 66.00
C ALA A 248 96.94 -23.52 65.46
N ARG A 249 97.17 -24.09 64.26
CA ARG A 249 98.49 -24.01 63.58
C ARG A 249 98.84 -22.60 63.12
N ARG A 250 97.84 -21.78 62.78
CA ARG A 250 98.04 -20.38 62.37
C ARG A 250 98.27 -19.46 63.56
N GLU A 251 97.63 -19.70 64.70
CA GLU A 251 97.89 -18.96 65.94
C GLU A 251 99.32 -19.21 66.46
N ALA A 252 99.80 -20.46 66.40
CA ALA A 252 101.19 -20.76 66.73
C ALA A 252 102.21 -20.08 65.79
N ALA A 253 101.88 -19.95 64.49
CA ALA A 253 102.71 -19.23 63.53
C ALA A 253 102.62 -17.70 63.69
N ALA A 254 101.44 -17.18 64.07
CA ALA A 254 101.22 -15.77 64.30
C ALA A 254 101.99 -15.26 65.52
N GLN A 255 102.06 -16.05 66.60
CA GLN A 255 102.85 -15.72 67.79
C GLN A 255 104.35 -15.60 67.49
N GLN A 256 104.88 -16.43 66.59
CA GLN A 256 106.27 -16.31 66.13
C GLN A 256 106.51 -15.04 65.30
N THR A 257 105.53 -14.64 64.48
CA THR A 257 105.64 -13.40 63.68
C THR A 257 105.39 -12.13 64.50
N GLU A 258 104.70 -12.19 65.62
CA GLU A 258 104.43 -11.04 66.50
C GLU A 258 105.70 -10.63 67.26
N GLU A 259 106.51 -11.61 67.72
CA GLU A 259 107.83 -11.36 68.30
C GLU A 259 108.83 -10.75 67.29
N GLU A 260 108.71 -11.08 66.00
CA GLU A 260 109.51 -10.49 64.92
C GLU A 260 109.01 -9.08 64.51
N ALA A 261 107.70 -8.83 64.61
CA ALA A 261 107.09 -7.55 64.24
C ALA A 261 107.34 -6.44 65.28
N ASP A 262 107.38 -6.77 66.57
CA ASP A 262 107.69 -5.81 67.65
C ASP A 262 109.14 -5.29 67.56
N GLN A 263 110.06 -6.06 66.98
CA GLN A 263 111.43 -5.63 66.72
C GLN A 263 111.53 -4.66 65.53
N LEU A 264 110.61 -4.74 64.57
CA LEU A 264 110.57 -3.87 63.38
C LEU A 264 109.76 -2.58 63.61
N LEU A 265 108.74 -2.60 64.47
CA LEU A 265 107.91 -1.42 64.80
C LEU A 265 108.70 -0.32 65.53
N ASN A 266 109.65 -0.69 66.39
CA ASN A 266 110.56 0.25 67.04
C ASN A 266 111.53 0.94 66.05
N GLN A 267 111.79 0.34 64.89
CA GLN A 267 112.67 0.90 63.85
C GLN A 267 111.91 1.80 62.85
N ALA A 268 110.59 1.62 62.72
CA ALA A 268 109.76 2.37 61.78
C ALA A 268 109.21 3.70 62.36
N GLN A 269 109.13 3.85 63.69
CA GLN A 269 108.62 5.06 64.33
C GLN A 269 109.54 6.29 64.16
N ASP A 270 110.86 6.11 64.03
CA ASP A 270 111.82 7.22 63.75
C ASP A 270 111.83 7.70 62.28
N ALA A 271 111.17 6.97 61.38
CA ALA A 271 111.11 7.27 59.95
C ALA A 271 109.81 8.01 59.55
N TRP A 272 108.75 7.90 60.36
CA TRP A 272 107.42 8.39 60.02
C TRP A 272 107.19 9.88 60.35
N GLU A 273 107.96 10.47 61.26
CA GLU A 273 107.87 11.92 61.57
C GLU A 273 108.37 12.83 60.43
N ARG A 274 109.01 12.27 59.39
CA ARG A 274 109.59 13.05 58.28
C ARG A 274 108.72 13.16 57.02
N ALA A 275 107.48 12.66 57.01
CA ALA A 275 106.72 12.49 55.77
C ALA A 275 105.26 13.02 55.76
N THR A 276 104.94 14.09 56.49
CA THR A 276 103.59 14.70 56.54
C THR A 276 103.54 16.15 56.04
N SER A 277 103.50 16.42 54.70
CA SER A 277 103.23 17.82 54.22
C SER A 277 102.84 18.10 52.74
N ARG A 278 102.13 17.27 51.95
CA ARG A 278 101.85 17.65 50.52
C ARG A 278 100.47 17.45 49.88
N THR A 279 99.39 17.15 50.60
CA THR A 279 98.08 16.87 49.94
C THR A 279 96.88 17.62 50.51
N ALA A 280 96.99 18.96 50.62
CA ALA A 280 95.89 19.81 51.09
C ALA A 280 95.49 20.97 50.15
N ARG A 281 95.90 20.99 48.86
CA ARG A 281 95.67 22.15 47.95
C ARG A 281 94.97 21.86 46.61
N ARG A 282 94.14 20.80 46.49
CA ARG A 282 93.54 20.41 45.19
C ARG A 282 92.01 20.57 45.04
N GLN A 283 91.27 21.08 46.03
CA GLN A 283 89.80 21.06 45.97
C GLN A 283 89.10 22.38 45.57
N GLU A 284 89.82 23.50 45.44
CA GLU A 284 89.23 24.83 45.19
C GLU A 284 88.83 25.12 43.71
N ARG A 285 88.99 24.16 42.79
CA ARG A 285 88.76 24.38 41.34
C ARG A 285 87.34 24.11 40.84
N ARG A 286 86.38 23.77 41.71
CA ARG A 286 85.04 23.30 41.30
C ARG A 286 83.95 24.39 41.18
N ASP A 287 84.19 25.61 41.65
CA ASP A 287 83.11 26.62 41.81
C ASP A 287 82.87 27.56 40.60
N LEU A 288 83.61 27.43 39.50
CA LEU A 288 83.48 28.32 38.32
C LEU A 288 82.47 27.87 37.23
N ARG A 289 81.67 26.82 37.45
CA ARG A 289 80.82 26.22 36.38
C ARG A 289 79.34 26.61 36.38
N GLN A 290 78.93 27.68 37.07
CA GLN A 290 77.52 28.13 37.11
C GLN A 290 77.05 29.12 36.01
N GLN A 291 77.89 29.81 35.24
CA GLN A 291 77.42 31.04 34.57
C GLN A 291 76.77 30.91 33.16
N GLY A 292 76.50 29.71 32.65
CA GLY A 292 75.99 29.52 31.27
C GLY A 292 74.46 29.49 31.09
N ARG A 293 73.67 29.35 32.16
CA ARG A 293 72.25 28.94 32.05
C ARG A 293 71.22 30.08 32.08
N HIS A 294 71.63 31.32 32.33
CA HIS A 294 70.68 32.44 32.51
C HIS A 294 70.27 33.20 31.24
N ARG A 295 70.90 33.00 30.07
CA ARG A 295 70.60 33.78 28.86
C ARG A 295 69.52 33.23 27.92
N ARG A 296 68.84 32.12 28.25
CA ARG A 296 67.83 31.48 27.37
C ARG A 296 66.36 31.72 27.77
N ALA A 297 66.12 32.52 28.82
CA ALA A 297 64.77 32.75 29.35
C ALA A 297 64.01 33.92 28.70
N GLU A 298 64.67 34.80 27.94
CA GLU A 298 64.06 36.07 27.52
C GLU A 298 63.42 36.05 26.11
N ALA A 299 63.69 35.05 25.28
CA ALA A 299 63.16 34.97 23.91
C ALA A 299 61.70 34.46 23.77
N ARG A 300 61.00 34.12 24.86
CA ARG A 300 59.64 33.53 24.81
C ARG A 300 58.50 34.52 25.10
N ARG A 301 58.80 35.79 25.37
CA ARG A 301 57.79 36.79 25.78
C ARG A 301 57.19 37.63 24.64
N GLU A 302 57.70 37.52 23.41
CA GLU A 302 57.20 38.35 22.28
C GLU A 302 56.14 37.69 21.39
N HIS A 303 55.84 36.40 21.55
CA HIS A 303 54.90 35.70 20.64
C HIS A 303 53.41 35.75 21.04
N ARG A 304 53.01 36.59 22.02
CA ARG A 304 51.65 36.61 22.60
C ARG A 304 50.91 37.96 22.52
N ARG A 305 51.07 38.75 21.44
CA ARG A 305 50.28 39.99 21.22
C ARG A 305 49.83 40.23 19.78
N ALA A 306 49.19 39.25 19.14
CA ALA A 306 48.40 39.50 17.92
C ALA A 306 47.38 38.38 17.64
N LYS A 307 46.09 38.61 17.94
CA LYS A 307 44.98 38.51 16.96
C LYS A 307 43.60 38.65 17.61
N ASP A 308 42.82 39.46 16.92
CA ASP A 308 41.54 40.07 17.28
C ASP A 308 40.29 39.18 17.19
N ARG A 309 39.24 39.72 17.81
CA ARG A 309 37.83 39.32 17.86
C ARG A 309 37.22 38.92 16.50
N PRO A 310 36.32 37.91 16.46
CA PRO A 310 35.58 37.57 15.25
C PRO A 310 34.34 38.45 15.05
N THR A 311 34.16 38.86 13.79
CA THR A 311 33.10 39.68 13.21
C THR A 311 31.81 38.89 12.91
N LEU A 312 30.68 39.60 13.05
CA LEU A 312 29.28 39.13 12.87
C LEU A 312 28.97 38.61 11.45
N THR A 313 29.88 38.81 10.50
CA THR A 313 29.77 38.41 9.09
C THR A 313 29.99 36.92 8.86
N HIS A 314 30.65 36.21 9.78
CA HIS A 314 30.87 34.76 9.65
C HIS A 314 29.62 33.90 9.98
N ARG A 315 28.61 34.48 10.66
CA ARG A 315 27.34 33.79 10.97
C ARG A 315 26.34 33.78 9.82
N LEU A 316 26.39 34.77 8.91
CA LEU A 316 25.50 34.82 7.74
C LEU A 316 26.01 33.96 6.56
N ALA A 317 27.33 33.79 6.43
CA ALA A 317 27.92 32.89 5.44
C ALA A 317 27.66 31.40 5.75
N GLN A 318 27.63 31.04 7.04
CA GLN A 318 27.34 29.68 7.52
C GLN A 318 25.87 29.29 7.29
N GLY A 319 24.94 30.26 7.33
CA GLY A 319 23.51 30.04 7.02
C GLY A 319 23.22 29.73 5.54
N ARG A 320 23.98 30.31 4.60
CA ARG A 320 23.83 30.03 3.15
C ARG A 320 24.41 28.69 2.70
N GLN A 321 25.36 28.12 3.46
CA GLN A 321 25.84 26.76 3.24
C GLN A 321 24.93 25.74 3.92
N TRP A 322 24.47 26.02 5.15
CA TRP A 322 23.46 25.21 5.83
C TRP A 322 22.16 25.10 5.02
N ALA A 323 21.67 26.19 4.42
CA ALA A 323 20.48 26.16 3.56
C ALA A 323 20.71 25.37 2.25
N ARG A 324 21.91 25.42 1.65
CA ARG A 324 22.25 24.63 0.46
C ARG A 324 22.41 23.15 0.78
N ASP A 325 22.96 22.81 1.95
CA ASP A 325 23.06 21.43 2.44
C ASP A 325 21.69 20.90 2.89
N LEU A 326 20.82 21.76 3.43
CA LEU A 326 19.42 21.43 3.71
C LEU A 326 18.68 21.15 2.40
N VAL A 327 18.85 21.98 1.37
CA VAL A 327 18.21 21.77 0.05
C VAL A 327 18.77 20.53 -0.66
N ARG A 328 20.08 20.25 -0.58
CA ARG A 328 20.69 19.10 -1.26
C ARG A 328 20.38 17.76 -0.56
N ASN A 329 20.29 17.73 0.77
CA ASN A 329 19.84 16.56 1.53
C ASN A 329 18.30 16.42 1.58
N GLN A 330 17.56 17.53 1.56
CA GLN A 330 16.11 17.52 1.42
C GLN A 330 15.68 17.21 0.00
N ALA A 331 16.44 17.51 -1.06
CA ALA A 331 16.04 17.18 -2.44
C ALA A 331 15.74 15.69 -2.59
N ARG A 332 16.51 14.82 -1.91
CA ARG A 332 16.25 13.38 -1.88
C ARG A 332 15.00 13.00 -1.09
N ARG A 333 14.72 13.72 0.01
CA ARG A 333 13.49 13.55 0.81
C ARG A 333 12.26 14.12 0.12
N VAL A 334 12.39 15.22 -0.60
CA VAL A 334 11.35 15.89 -1.40
C VAL A 334 11.03 15.06 -2.64
N LEU A 335 12.02 14.40 -3.26
CA LEU A 335 11.77 13.46 -4.36
C LEU A 335 10.99 12.21 -3.90
N VAL A 336 11.11 11.81 -2.63
CA VAL A 336 10.39 10.66 -2.06
C VAL A 336 9.04 11.08 -1.45
N ALA A 337 9.00 12.21 -0.73
CA ALA A 337 7.82 12.71 -0.04
C ALA A 337 6.91 13.53 -0.96
N GLY A 338 7.45 14.16 -2.01
CA GLY A 338 6.70 14.99 -2.95
C GLY A 338 5.53 14.27 -3.60
N PRO A 339 5.72 13.07 -4.17
CA PRO A 339 4.63 12.28 -4.72
C PRO A 339 3.57 11.86 -3.68
N ILE A 340 3.92 11.78 -2.40
CA ILE A 340 2.99 11.45 -1.31
C ILE A 340 2.20 12.69 -0.88
N LEU A 341 2.88 13.83 -0.76
CA LEU A 341 2.30 15.08 -0.28
C LEU A 341 1.49 15.81 -1.35
N ALA A 342 1.80 15.64 -2.63
CA ALA A 342 1.11 16.35 -3.71
C ALA A 342 -0.39 16.01 -3.78
N PRO A 343 -0.82 14.73 -3.77
CA PRO A 343 -2.24 14.39 -3.69
C PRO A 343 -2.91 14.90 -2.41
N MET A 344 -2.20 14.88 -1.28
CA MET A 344 -2.73 15.40 0.00
C MET A 344 -2.95 16.91 -0.03
N ALA A 345 -2.03 17.68 -0.64
CA ALA A 345 -2.19 19.13 -0.77
C ALA A 345 -3.39 19.50 -1.63
N VAL A 346 -3.63 18.75 -2.71
CA VAL A 346 -4.80 18.91 -3.58
C VAL A 346 -6.09 18.52 -2.84
N ALA A 347 -6.07 17.42 -2.09
CA ALA A 347 -7.18 17.01 -1.24
C ALA A 347 -7.50 18.04 -0.14
N TRP A 348 -6.47 18.65 0.46
CA TRP A 348 -6.63 19.66 1.50
C TRP A 348 -7.23 20.97 0.96
N TRP A 349 -6.81 21.38 -0.24
CA TRP A 349 -7.45 22.49 -0.95
C TRP A 349 -8.93 22.20 -1.22
N SER A 350 -9.24 21.01 -1.74
CA SER A 350 -10.60 20.55 -2.02
C SER A 350 -11.50 20.53 -0.77
N GLN A 351 -11.01 20.03 0.36
CA GLN A 351 -11.76 20.02 1.63
C GLN A 351 -12.00 21.44 2.18
N THR A 352 -11.03 22.33 2.02
CA THR A 352 -11.15 23.73 2.43
C THR A 352 -12.22 24.44 1.61
N ASP A 353 -12.26 24.18 0.30
CA ASP A 353 -13.27 24.70 -0.60
C ASP A 353 -14.67 24.12 -0.30
N TYR A 354 -14.75 22.80 -0.05
CA TYR A 354 -15.99 22.14 0.40
C TYR A 354 -16.56 22.78 1.67
N ALA A 355 -15.73 23.02 2.69
CA ALA A 355 -16.20 23.61 3.93
C ALA A 355 -16.70 25.06 3.74
N GLN A 356 -16.13 25.81 2.79
CA GLN A 356 -16.62 27.15 2.45
C GLN A 356 -17.96 27.08 1.72
N GLN A 357 -18.09 26.19 0.74
CA GLN A 357 -19.30 26.10 -0.10
C GLN A 357 -20.48 25.42 0.61
N ALA A 358 -20.23 24.33 1.33
CA ALA A 358 -21.28 23.55 2.00
C ALA A 358 -21.78 24.20 3.30
N PHE A 359 -20.87 24.78 4.10
CA PHE A 359 -21.23 25.34 5.41
C PHE A 359 -21.19 26.88 5.48
N GLY A 360 -20.76 27.56 4.41
CA GLY A 360 -20.62 29.03 4.42
C GLY A 360 -19.55 29.55 5.39
N TRP A 361 -18.60 28.69 5.77
CA TRP A 361 -17.59 29.05 6.78
C TRP A 361 -16.56 30.03 6.24
N LYS A 362 -16.09 30.95 7.09
CA LYS A 362 -14.94 31.81 6.76
C LYS A 362 -13.72 30.93 6.52
N THR A 363 -12.86 31.35 5.59
CA THR A 363 -11.67 30.61 5.14
C THR A 363 -10.82 30.05 6.28
N ILE A 364 -10.66 30.79 7.39
CA ILE A 364 -9.88 30.31 8.53
C ILE A 364 -10.48 29.08 9.23
N PHE A 365 -11.81 29.00 9.35
CA PHE A 365 -12.50 27.86 9.93
C PHE A 365 -12.54 26.68 8.96
N ALA A 366 -12.67 26.94 7.66
CA ALA A 366 -12.58 25.91 6.62
C ALA A 366 -11.19 25.25 6.58
N ILE A 367 -10.12 26.06 6.67
CA ILE A 367 -8.74 25.56 6.79
C ILE A 367 -8.60 24.74 8.08
N GLY A 368 -9.14 25.24 9.19
CA GLY A 368 -9.11 24.54 10.48
C GLY A 368 -9.81 23.17 10.44
N PHE A 369 -10.95 23.08 9.77
CA PHE A 369 -11.69 21.83 9.58
C PHE A 369 -10.91 20.82 8.74
N ALA A 370 -10.42 21.23 7.57
CA ALA A 370 -9.63 20.38 6.70
C ALA A 370 -8.35 19.91 7.41
N ALA A 371 -7.69 20.81 8.16
CA ALA A 371 -6.53 20.47 8.97
C ALA A 371 -6.88 19.46 10.08
N ALA A 372 -7.99 19.63 10.81
CA ALA A 372 -8.40 18.72 11.88
C ALA A 372 -8.65 17.30 11.36
N TRP A 373 -9.30 17.17 10.19
CA TRP A 373 -9.56 15.87 9.58
C TRP A 373 -8.27 15.16 9.13
N GLU A 374 -7.42 15.87 8.39
CA GLU A 374 -6.14 15.34 7.91
C GLU A 374 -5.20 15.02 9.08
N LEU A 375 -5.16 15.86 10.13
CA LEU A 375 -4.37 15.60 11.34
C LEU A 375 -4.86 14.36 12.09
N THR A 376 -6.17 14.11 12.13
CA THR A 376 -6.73 12.91 12.77
C THR A 376 -6.35 11.65 11.99
N THR A 377 -6.39 11.71 10.66
CA THR A 377 -5.93 10.62 9.78
C THR A 377 -4.44 10.35 10.00
N ALA A 378 -3.61 11.41 9.97
CA ALA A 378 -2.18 11.30 10.21
C ALA A 378 -1.86 10.78 11.62
N PHE A 379 -2.63 11.20 12.64
CA PHE A 379 -2.46 10.78 14.02
C PHE A 379 -2.77 9.30 14.21
N THR A 380 -3.88 8.79 13.64
CA THR A 380 -4.19 7.34 13.68
C THR A 380 -3.14 6.52 12.93
N GLY A 381 -2.64 7.02 11.80
CA GLY A 381 -1.54 6.38 11.06
C GLY A 381 -0.23 6.36 11.86
N TRP A 382 0.07 7.42 12.61
CA TRP A 382 1.20 7.46 13.52
C TRP A 382 1.03 6.50 14.71
N MET A 383 -0.16 6.44 15.33
CA MET A 383 -0.49 5.48 16.39
C MET A 383 -0.35 4.03 15.91
N TYR A 384 -0.77 3.74 14.67
CA TYR A 384 -0.52 2.45 14.04
C TYR A 384 0.98 2.12 13.94
N HIS A 385 1.79 3.09 13.54
CA HIS A 385 3.24 2.92 13.46
C HIS A 385 3.86 2.69 14.84
N GLN A 386 3.43 3.43 15.86
CA GLN A 386 3.89 3.28 17.24
C GLN A 386 3.52 1.91 17.83
N ALA A 387 2.27 1.48 17.67
CA ALA A 387 1.81 0.16 18.13
C ALA A 387 2.69 -0.97 17.54
N ARG A 388 3.02 -0.87 16.24
CA ARG A 388 3.90 -1.85 15.58
C ARG A 388 5.35 -1.80 16.05
N GLN A 389 5.86 -0.64 16.44
CA GLN A 389 7.21 -0.54 17.00
C GLN A 389 7.27 -1.19 18.39
N GLN A 390 6.18 -1.14 19.16
CA GLN A 390 6.08 -1.75 20.49
C GLN A 390 5.71 -3.25 20.46
N GLY A 391 5.44 -3.81 19.27
CA GLY A 391 5.02 -5.21 19.11
C GLY A 391 3.53 -5.46 19.40
N ASP A 392 2.73 -4.41 19.56
CA ASP A 392 1.29 -4.50 19.81
C ASP A 392 0.49 -4.66 18.50
N ALA A 393 -0.74 -5.17 18.62
CA ALA A 393 -1.69 -5.34 17.53
C ALA A 393 -2.19 -3.98 17.02
N GLY A 394 -1.49 -3.42 16.02
CA GLY A 394 -1.88 -2.16 15.38
C GLY A 394 -3.18 -2.19 14.55
N THR A 395 -3.94 -3.29 14.55
CA THR A 395 -5.09 -3.49 13.65
C THR A 395 -6.18 -2.43 13.83
N VAL A 396 -6.51 -2.06 15.08
CA VAL A 396 -7.54 -1.05 15.37
C VAL A 396 -7.13 0.30 14.79
N TYR A 397 -5.89 0.74 15.04
CA TYR A 397 -5.38 2.00 14.48
C TYR A 397 -5.40 1.99 12.95
N ARG A 398 -5.03 0.86 12.34
CA ARG A 398 -5.08 0.68 10.88
C ARG A 398 -6.50 0.83 10.34
N ILE A 399 -7.48 0.17 10.96
CA ILE A 399 -8.90 0.28 10.57
C ILE A 399 -9.34 1.75 10.69
N MET A 400 -9.02 2.42 11.79
CA MET A 400 -9.38 3.82 11.99
C MET A 400 -8.74 4.73 10.94
N THR A 401 -7.48 4.51 10.57
CA THR A 401 -6.84 5.28 9.49
C THR A 401 -7.56 5.10 8.16
N TRP A 402 -7.99 3.88 7.83
CA TRP A 402 -8.77 3.64 6.62
C TRP A 402 -10.18 4.24 6.68
N ILE A 403 -10.81 4.28 7.85
CA ILE A 403 -12.10 4.97 8.04
C ILE A 403 -11.93 6.47 7.75
N PHE A 404 -10.94 7.14 8.35
CA PHE A 404 -10.72 8.56 8.13
C PHE A 404 -10.29 8.89 6.69
N ALA A 405 -9.43 8.06 6.09
CA ALA A 405 -9.03 8.19 4.69
C ALA A 405 -10.23 8.00 3.73
N SER A 406 -11.12 7.04 4.02
CA SER A 406 -12.34 6.82 3.23
C SER A 406 -13.31 7.98 3.39
N GLY A 407 -13.45 8.52 4.60
CA GLY A 407 -14.25 9.73 4.84
C GLY A 407 -13.70 10.96 4.12
N ALA A 408 -12.38 11.16 4.11
CA ALA A 408 -11.73 12.21 3.33
C ALA A 408 -12.01 12.07 1.83
N ALA A 409 -11.91 10.85 1.30
CA ALA A 409 -12.22 10.55 -0.09
C ALA A 409 -13.71 10.80 -0.42
N ALA A 410 -14.62 10.39 0.46
CA ALA A 410 -16.06 10.60 0.30
C ALA A 410 -16.43 12.09 0.30
N MET A 411 -15.84 12.91 1.19
CA MET A 411 -16.05 14.36 1.21
C MET A 411 -15.55 15.01 -0.08
N ASN A 412 -14.34 14.65 -0.54
CA ASN A 412 -13.78 15.18 -1.78
C ASN A 412 -14.57 14.75 -3.03
N TYR A 413 -15.11 13.54 -3.02
CA TYR A 413 -16.00 13.03 -4.05
C TYR A 413 -17.33 13.80 -4.06
N ALA A 414 -18.00 13.90 -2.90
CA ALA A 414 -19.28 14.58 -2.75
C ALA A 414 -19.21 16.07 -3.12
N HIS A 415 -18.13 16.76 -2.75
CA HIS A 415 -17.90 18.17 -3.10
C HIS A 415 -17.96 18.43 -4.60
N HIS A 416 -17.43 17.50 -5.39
CA HIS A 416 -17.34 17.64 -6.85
C HIS A 416 -18.46 16.90 -7.60
N CYS A 417 -19.42 16.29 -6.90
CA CYS A 417 -20.55 15.65 -7.55
C CYS A 417 -21.46 16.69 -8.23
N GLY A 418 -22.10 16.27 -9.32
CA GLY A 418 -23.08 17.09 -10.02
C GLY A 418 -24.38 17.25 -9.22
N PRO A 419 -25.31 18.08 -9.73
CA PRO A 419 -26.66 18.14 -9.19
C PRO A 419 -27.27 16.74 -9.06
N ALA A 420 -27.99 16.46 -7.98
CA ALA A 420 -28.54 15.13 -7.64
C ALA A 420 -27.50 14.03 -7.35
N GLY A 421 -26.22 14.38 -7.14
CA GLY A 421 -25.18 13.40 -6.79
C GLY A 421 -24.59 12.66 -7.99
N GLU A 422 -24.76 13.20 -9.19
CA GLU A 422 -24.22 12.58 -10.40
C GLU A 422 -22.68 12.51 -10.37
N PRO A 423 -22.08 11.35 -10.70
CA PRO A 423 -20.63 11.18 -10.72
C PRO A 423 -19.99 12.05 -11.81
N THR A 424 -19.20 13.05 -11.42
CA THR A 424 -18.39 13.85 -12.36
C THR A 424 -16.97 13.31 -12.46
N GLN A 425 -16.27 13.63 -13.54
CA GLN A 425 -14.84 13.30 -13.67
C GLN A 425 -14.00 13.93 -12.54
N ALA A 426 -14.35 15.13 -12.10
CA ALA A 426 -13.69 15.78 -10.97
C ALA A 426 -13.92 15.02 -9.66
N ALA A 427 -15.17 14.60 -9.37
CA ALA A 427 -15.49 13.80 -8.18
C ALA A 427 -14.66 12.52 -8.10
N VAL A 428 -14.60 11.77 -9.20
CA VAL A 428 -13.80 10.55 -9.29
C VAL A 428 -12.31 10.87 -9.11
N ALA A 429 -11.80 11.92 -9.76
CA ALA A 429 -10.38 12.29 -9.66
C ALA A 429 -9.97 12.68 -8.24
N PHE A 430 -10.70 13.59 -7.58
CA PHE A 430 -10.38 14.07 -6.23
C PHE A 430 -10.59 12.99 -5.15
N GLY A 431 -11.66 12.19 -5.26
CA GLY A 431 -11.88 11.03 -4.40
C GLY A 431 -10.74 10.01 -4.54
N THR A 432 -10.35 9.68 -5.79
CA THR A 432 -9.26 8.73 -6.07
C THR A 432 -7.92 9.27 -5.57
N MET A 433 -7.59 10.55 -5.79
CA MET A 433 -6.35 11.16 -5.30
C MET A 433 -6.22 11.08 -3.78
N SER A 434 -7.32 11.21 -3.05
CA SER A 434 -7.35 11.07 -1.59
C SER A 434 -6.96 9.65 -1.15
N ILE A 435 -7.49 8.63 -1.82
CA ILE A 435 -7.14 7.23 -1.56
C ILE A 435 -5.70 6.94 -1.96
N VAL A 436 -5.25 7.43 -3.12
CA VAL A 436 -3.87 7.21 -3.60
C VAL A 436 -2.85 7.79 -2.64
N GLY A 437 -3.08 8.98 -2.08
CA GLY A 437 -2.21 9.56 -1.05
C GLY A 437 -2.03 8.61 0.14
N MET A 438 -3.14 8.04 0.62
CA MET A 438 -3.13 7.07 1.73
C MET A 438 -2.40 5.76 1.37
N VAL A 439 -2.63 5.23 0.16
CA VAL A 439 -1.93 4.02 -0.33
C VAL A 439 -0.43 4.25 -0.41
N LEU A 440 0.00 5.38 -0.99
CA LEU A 440 1.41 5.74 -1.11
C LEU A 440 2.07 5.90 0.28
N TRP A 441 1.35 6.50 1.23
CA TRP A 441 1.81 6.58 2.61
C TRP A 441 1.95 5.20 3.25
N GLU A 442 0.99 4.29 3.08
CA GLU A 442 1.06 2.91 3.63
C GLU A 442 2.23 2.12 3.04
N LEU A 443 2.46 2.26 1.73
CA LEU A 443 3.61 1.65 1.05
C LEU A 443 4.93 2.21 1.59
N TYR A 444 5.02 3.52 1.77
CA TYR A 444 6.18 4.18 2.35
C TYR A 444 6.41 3.75 3.80
N ALA A 445 5.38 3.80 4.65
CA ALA A 445 5.45 3.39 6.06
C ALA A 445 5.84 1.91 6.20
N SER A 446 5.29 1.04 5.34
CA SER A 446 5.67 -0.39 5.28
C SER A 446 7.13 -0.58 4.87
N LEU A 447 7.63 0.22 3.92
CA LEU A 447 9.02 0.18 3.48
C LEU A 447 9.97 0.61 4.60
N VAL A 448 9.66 1.72 5.28
CA VAL A 448 10.45 2.23 6.41
C VAL A 448 10.42 1.24 7.58
N HIS A 449 9.26 0.67 7.92
CA HIS A 449 9.15 -0.32 8.99
C HIS A 449 9.95 -1.60 8.67
N ARG A 450 9.92 -2.08 7.42
CA ARG A 450 10.77 -3.21 7.00
C ARG A 450 12.26 -2.89 7.03
N GLN A 451 12.66 -1.64 6.78
CA GLN A 451 14.05 -1.22 6.94
C GLN A 451 14.44 -1.23 8.41
N TYR A 452 13.62 -0.65 9.28
CA TYR A 452 13.82 -0.65 10.72
C TYR A 452 13.94 -2.07 11.31
N LEU A 453 13.02 -2.97 10.94
CA LEU A 453 13.08 -4.37 11.39
C LEU A 453 14.33 -5.12 10.89
N ARG A 454 14.88 -4.74 9.71
CA ARG A 454 16.15 -5.30 9.22
C ARG A 454 17.35 -4.74 9.99
N GLU A 455 17.31 -3.46 10.36
CA GLU A 455 18.35 -2.82 11.19
C GLU A 455 18.41 -3.46 12.58
N GLN A 456 17.26 -3.85 13.14
CA GLN A 456 17.17 -4.58 14.40
C GLN A 456 17.45 -6.09 14.29
N GLY A 457 17.70 -6.62 13.09
CA GLY A 457 17.93 -8.04 12.88
C GLY A 457 16.69 -8.93 13.06
N LEU A 458 15.52 -8.34 13.31
CA LEU A 458 14.23 -9.05 13.46
C LEU A 458 13.69 -9.60 12.14
N VAL A 459 14.15 -9.05 11.01
CA VAL A 459 13.84 -9.56 9.67
C VAL A 459 15.13 -10.01 9.00
N SER A 460 15.11 -11.21 8.42
CA SER A 460 16.25 -11.76 7.68
C SER A 460 16.79 -10.75 6.67
N ARG A 461 18.12 -10.61 6.59
CA ARG A 461 18.77 -9.73 5.61
C ARG A 461 18.18 -9.98 4.22
N ALA A 462 17.97 -8.90 3.46
CA ALA A 462 17.40 -8.99 2.13
C ALA A 462 18.17 -10.04 1.32
N ARG A 463 17.45 -11.08 0.88
CA ARG A 463 18.03 -12.17 0.09
C ARG A 463 18.76 -11.58 -1.13
N PRO A 464 19.88 -12.19 -1.55
CA PRO A 464 20.62 -11.68 -2.69
C PRO A 464 19.71 -11.63 -3.93
N LYS A 465 19.60 -10.44 -4.54
CA LYS A 465 18.83 -10.25 -5.77
C LYS A 465 19.60 -10.85 -6.94
N ILE A 466 19.10 -11.95 -7.50
CA ILE A 466 19.63 -12.51 -8.75
C ILE A 466 19.11 -11.63 -9.89
N GLY A 467 20.02 -10.95 -10.60
CA GLY A 467 19.64 -10.07 -11.71
C GLY A 467 18.91 -10.83 -12.82
N MET A 468 17.95 -10.17 -13.47
CA MET A 468 17.10 -10.78 -14.52
C MET A 468 17.91 -11.37 -15.67
N ILE A 469 19.03 -10.75 -16.03
CA ILE A 469 19.96 -11.27 -17.07
C ILE A 469 20.50 -12.65 -16.69
N ARG A 470 20.80 -12.90 -15.40
CA ARG A 470 21.29 -14.20 -14.93
C ARG A 470 20.19 -15.27 -15.00
N TRP A 471 18.95 -14.90 -14.72
CA TRP A 471 17.79 -15.79 -14.91
C TRP A 471 17.62 -16.21 -16.37
N ILE A 472 17.78 -15.28 -17.31
CA ILE A 472 17.67 -15.57 -18.75
C ILE A 472 18.85 -16.41 -19.24
N ARG A 473 20.08 -16.03 -18.87
CA ARG A 473 21.32 -16.66 -19.37
C ARG A 473 21.58 -18.03 -18.76
N PHE A 474 21.27 -18.20 -17.47
CA PHE A 474 21.57 -19.40 -16.68
C PHE A 474 20.38 -19.78 -15.78
N PRO A 475 19.25 -20.23 -16.36
CA PRO A 475 18.02 -20.46 -15.60
C PRO A 475 18.19 -21.53 -14.52
N VAL A 476 18.87 -22.64 -14.83
CA VAL A 476 19.08 -23.76 -13.89
C VAL A 476 19.95 -23.34 -12.69
N ARG A 477 21.04 -22.59 -12.94
CA ARG A 477 21.93 -22.11 -11.87
C ARG A 477 21.27 -21.01 -11.03
N SER A 478 20.47 -20.14 -11.66
CA SER A 478 19.71 -19.11 -10.97
C SER A 478 18.62 -19.72 -10.07
N TRP A 479 17.92 -20.75 -10.54
CA TRP A 479 16.96 -21.49 -9.71
C TRP A 479 17.64 -22.18 -8.53
N THR A 480 18.76 -22.87 -8.77
CA THR A 480 19.51 -23.57 -7.72
C THR A 480 20.07 -22.60 -6.68
N ALA A 481 20.62 -21.46 -7.11
CA ALA A 481 21.10 -20.41 -6.22
C ALA A 481 19.96 -19.79 -5.40
N TRP A 482 18.79 -19.58 -6.01
CA TRP A 482 17.62 -19.08 -5.31
C TRP A 482 17.10 -20.10 -4.28
N SER A 483 16.99 -21.38 -4.66
CA SER A 483 16.57 -22.47 -3.75
C SER A 483 17.49 -22.59 -2.56
N LEU A 484 18.81 -22.60 -2.77
CA LEU A 484 19.79 -22.69 -1.69
C LEU A 484 19.71 -21.48 -0.75
N THR A 485 19.36 -20.29 -1.24
CA THR A 485 19.14 -19.11 -0.37
C THR A 485 17.83 -19.16 0.43
N ILE A 486 16.90 -20.04 0.07
CA ILE A 486 15.70 -20.32 0.88
C ILE A 486 16.08 -21.24 2.04
N GLU A 487 16.87 -22.28 1.77
CA GLU A 487 17.26 -23.29 2.75
C GLU A 487 18.35 -22.78 3.71
N ASN A 488 19.32 -22.02 3.21
CA ASN A 488 20.50 -21.59 3.97
C ASN A 488 20.56 -20.07 4.13
N ALA A 489 20.19 -19.59 5.32
CA ALA A 489 20.26 -18.17 5.67
C ALA A 489 21.69 -17.59 5.68
N SER A 490 22.72 -18.45 5.75
CA SER A 490 24.14 -18.08 5.70
C SER A 490 24.60 -17.62 4.30
N LEU A 491 23.85 -17.94 3.24
CA LEU A 491 24.11 -17.52 1.85
C LEU A 491 23.60 -16.09 1.60
N SER A 492 24.12 -15.15 2.39
CA SER A 492 23.71 -13.75 2.41
C SER A 492 24.19 -12.92 1.21
N THR A 493 25.16 -13.42 0.43
CA THR A 493 25.68 -12.71 -0.76
C THR A 493 25.40 -13.49 -2.04
N LEU A 494 25.17 -12.75 -3.13
CA LEU A 494 24.88 -13.32 -4.45
C LEU A 494 26.01 -14.25 -4.90
N GLU A 495 27.27 -13.86 -4.71
CA GLU A 495 28.42 -14.67 -5.10
C GLU A 495 28.52 -15.97 -4.30
N ARG A 496 28.20 -15.96 -2.99
CA ARG A 496 28.14 -17.20 -2.20
C ARG A 496 27.03 -18.13 -2.67
N ALA A 497 25.84 -17.59 -2.89
CA ALA A 497 24.70 -18.36 -3.41
C ALA A 497 24.99 -18.93 -4.81
N TRP A 498 25.64 -18.13 -5.67
CA TRP A 498 26.00 -18.52 -7.03
C TRP A 498 27.10 -19.58 -7.10
N ASN A 499 28.08 -19.50 -6.20
CA ASN A 499 29.15 -20.50 -6.06
C ASN A 499 28.63 -21.78 -5.44
N ALA A 500 27.79 -21.71 -4.40
CA ALA A 500 27.12 -22.87 -3.82
C ALA A 500 26.26 -23.60 -4.85
N ALA A 501 25.48 -22.87 -5.64
CA ALA A 501 24.71 -23.45 -6.75
C ALA A 501 25.61 -24.08 -7.81
N GLY A 502 26.78 -23.49 -8.08
CA GLY A 502 27.77 -24.06 -8.99
C GLY A 502 28.33 -25.39 -8.47
N ALA A 503 28.63 -25.47 -7.16
CA ALA A 503 29.09 -26.69 -6.51
C ALA A 503 28.01 -27.77 -6.52
N GLU A 504 26.78 -27.45 -6.13
CA GLU A 504 25.61 -28.34 -6.17
C GLU A 504 25.38 -28.91 -7.58
N LEU A 505 25.43 -28.05 -8.61
CA LEU A 505 25.28 -28.47 -10.01
C LEU A 505 26.45 -29.33 -10.49
N ALA A 506 27.67 -29.02 -10.05
CA ALA A 506 28.84 -29.83 -10.36
C ALA A 506 28.75 -31.22 -9.70
N ASP A 507 28.31 -31.29 -8.44
CA ASP A 507 28.12 -32.55 -7.71
C ASP A 507 26.99 -33.39 -8.33
N ARG A 508 25.87 -32.76 -8.73
CA ARG A 508 24.78 -33.43 -9.47
C ARG A 508 25.23 -33.96 -10.82
N ASN A 509 26.05 -33.20 -11.54
CA ASN A 509 26.59 -33.63 -12.82
C ASN A 509 27.62 -34.76 -12.65
N ALA A 510 28.47 -34.70 -11.60
CA ALA A 510 29.42 -35.76 -11.26
C ALA A 510 28.71 -37.06 -10.86
N ALA A 511 27.59 -36.96 -10.12
CA ALA A 511 26.75 -38.11 -9.79
C ALA A 511 26.10 -38.72 -11.04
N ARG A 512 25.63 -37.90 -11.99
CA ARG A 512 25.05 -38.37 -13.25
C ARG A 512 26.06 -38.96 -14.22
N SER A 513 27.28 -38.44 -14.26
CA SER A 513 28.34 -38.93 -15.15
C SER A 513 29.09 -40.15 -14.60
N GLY A 514 28.72 -40.67 -13.43
CA GLY A 514 29.39 -41.81 -12.80
C GLY A 514 30.78 -41.50 -12.25
N LEU A 515 31.23 -40.25 -12.32
CA LEU A 515 32.52 -39.80 -11.80
C LEU A 515 32.52 -39.52 -10.28
N ALA A 516 31.36 -39.64 -9.62
CA ALA A 516 31.21 -39.36 -8.18
C ALA A 516 31.95 -40.34 -7.25
N LEU A 517 32.52 -41.44 -7.77
CA LEU A 517 33.09 -42.50 -6.94
C LEU A 517 34.46 -42.21 -6.29
N HIS A 518 35.13 -41.09 -6.59
CA HIS A 518 36.45 -40.81 -5.99
C HIS A 518 36.65 -39.36 -5.56
N ARG A 519 35.82 -38.86 -4.64
CA ARG A 519 36.21 -37.70 -3.82
C ARG A 519 36.73 -38.18 -2.47
N ILE A 520 37.96 -38.71 -2.47
CA ILE A 520 38.69 -39.00 -1.24
C ILE A 520 39.20 -37.67 -0.70
N VAL A 521 38.58 -37.18 0.37
CA VAL A 521 39.17 -36.13 1.20
C VAL A 521 40.32 -36.80 1.96
N ILE A 522 41.56 -36.65 1.49
CA ILE A 522 42.74 -37.09 2.22
C ILE A 522 43.08 -36.00 3.24
N PRO A 523 42.84 -36.19 4.55
CA PRO A 523 43.43 -35.32 5.55
C PRO A 523 44.96 -35.52 5.49
N ARG A 524 45.69 -34.50 5.02
CA ARG A 524 47.14 -34.53 5.11
C ARG A 524 47.52 -34.27 6.56
N VAL A 525 47.78 -35.33 7.32
CA VAL A 525 48.52 -35.22 8.58
C VAL A 525 49.88 -34.63 8.21
N PRO A 526 50.29 -33.47 8.77
CA PRO A 526 51.58 -32.90 8.45
C PRO A 526 52.67 -33.86 8.93
N ALA A 527 53.46 -34.38 7.99
CA ALA A 527 54.67 -35.12 8.32
C ALA A 527 55.60 -34.16 9.07
N ALA A 528 55.98 -34.55 10.28
CA ALA A 528 56.93 -33.84 11.13
C ALA A 528 58.29 -33.75 10.41
N GLY A 529 58.57 -32.58 9.82
CA GLY A 529 59.93 -32.17 9.50
C GLY A 529 60.60 -31.63 10.78
N PRO A 530 61.87 -31.95 11.07
CA PRO A 530 62.57 -31.39 12.20
C PRO A 530 62.86 -29.90 11.93
N HIS A 531 62.64 -29.08 12.96
CA HIS A 531 62.97 -27.65 13.04
C HIS A 531 61.96 -26.68 12.40
N HIS A 532 60.91 -26.34 13.15
CA HIS A 532 60.51 -24.95 13.38
C HIS A 532 59.58 -24.88 14.59
N ARG A 533 59.95 -24.13 15.63
CA ARG A 533 59.04 -23.72 16.70
C ARG A 533 57.98 -22.79 16.10
N SER A 534 56.71 -23.19 16.11
CA SER A 534 55.58 -22.34 15.74
C SER A 534 54.56 -22.26 16.87
N SER A 535 54.10 -21.03 17.11
CA SER A 535 53.10 -20.60 18.09
C SER A 535 51.74 -21.29 17.92
N PRO A 536 50.94 -21.41 19.01
CA PRO A 536 49.58 -21.90 18.93
C PRO A 536 48.67 -20.84 18.28
N GLY A 537 48.13 -21.14 17.09
CA GLY A 537 47.10 -20.30 16.48
C GLY A 537 46.88 -20.39 14.96
N THR A 538 47.70 -21.13 14.21
CA THR A 538 47.55 -21.16 12.74
C THR A 538 46.54 -22.21 12.28
N VAL A 539 45.38 -21.75 11.81
CA VAL A 539 44.35 -22.56 11.13
C VAL A 539 44.88 -23.05 9.77
N PRO A 540 44.69 -24.32 9.37
CA PRO A 540 45.25 -24.83 8.13
C PRO A 540 44.56 -24.26 6.90
N ALA A 541 45.36 -23.91 5.88
CA ALA A 541 44.89 -23.50 4.56
C ALA A 541 44.52 -24.74 3.73
N PHE A 542 43.27 -24.82 3.28
CA PHE A 542 42.80 -25.87 2.39
C PHE A 542 43.07 -25.48 0.93
N HIS A 543 43.93 -26.23 0.23
CA HIS A 543 44.07 -26.13 -1.22
C HIS A 543 43.48 -27.36 -1.90
N LEU A 544 42.50 -27.15 -2.79
CA LEU A 544 42.01 -28.17 -3.71
C LEU A 544 43.06 -28.42 -4.79
N THR A 545 43.50 -29.67 -4.95
CA THR A 545 44.27 -30.10 -6.12
C THR A 545 43.47 -31.15 -6.88
N TRP A 546 43.36 -30.98 -8.20
CA TRP A 546 42.75 -31.94 -9.12
C TRP A 546 43.85 -32.87 -9.61
N ASN A 547 43.75 -34.17 -9.31
CA ASN A 547 44.60 -35.19 -9.93
C ASN A 547 43.75 -36.05 -10.87
N ALA A 548 44.06 -35.99 -12.16
CA ALA A 548 43.57 -36.97 -13.14
C ALA A 548 44.48 -38.22 -13.11
N PRO A 549 43.94 -39.44 -13.25
CA PRO A 549 44.76 -40.65 -13.24
C PRO A 549 45.54 -40.79 -14.55
N HIS A 550 46.87 -40.89 -14.43
CA HIS A 550 47.76 -41.31 -15.50
C HIS A 550 47.61 -42.81 -15.75
N THR A 551 47.37 -43.20 -17.00
CA THR A 551 47.75 -44.53 -17.51
C THR A 551 49.09 -44.40 -18.20
N ALA A 552 50.00 -45.33 -17.88
CA ALA A 552 51.39 -45.32 -18.29
C ALA A 552 51.56 -45.82 -19.74
N ARG A 553 52.39 -45.14 -20.53
CA ARG A 553 53.36 -45.78 -21.43
C ARG A 553 54.54 -44.85 -21.74
N SER A 554 55.72 -45.44 -21.64
CA SER A 554 57.06 -44.88 -21.82
C SER A 554 57.33 -44.23 -23.18
N GLY A 555 58.15 -43.18 -23.18
CA GLY A 555 58.87 -42.68 -24.36
C GLY A 555 59.64 -41.40 -24.02
N ALA A 556 60.96 -41.47 -24.10
CA ALA A 556 61.91 -40.40 -23.81
C ALA A 556 61.81 -39.19 -24.75
N GLY A 557 62.31 -38.02 -24.31
CA GLY A 557 62.73 -36.94 -25.20
C GLY A 557 62.34 -35.52 -24.75
N GLU A 558 63.31 -34.85 -24.13
CA GLU A 558 63.76 -33.46 -24.34
C GLU A 558 62.77 -32.26 -24.45
N TYR A 559 63.08 -31.24 -23.63
CA TYR A 559 63.12 -29.80 -23.93
C TYR A 559 62.18 -29.20 -25.00
N TRP A 560 61.28 -28.28 -24.60
CA TRP A 560 61.37 -26.83 -24.87
C TRP A 560 60.14 -26.03 -24.39
N ASN A 561 60.41 -24.75 -24.10
CA ASN A 561 59.47 -23.67 -23.82
C ASN A 561 58.59 -23.31 -25.04
N GLY A 562 57.43 -22.68 -24.80
CA GLY A 562 56.89 -21.68 -25.74
C GLY A 562 55.39 -21.72 -26.02
N THR A 563 54.70 -20.71 -25.50
CA THR A 563 53.62 -19.92 -26.13
C THR A 563 52.96 -20.39 -27.44
N GLY A 564 51.63 -20.33 -27.51
CA GLY A 564 50.95 -19.87 -28.74
C GLY A 564 49.64 -20.55 -29.13
N ARG A 565 48.56 -19.76 -29.09
CA ARG A 565 47.38 -19.68 -29.99
C ARG A 565 46.77 -20.94 -30.64
N ALA A 566 45.48 -21.05 -30.38
CA ALA A 566 44.36 -21.40 -31.26
C ALA A 566 44.64 -21.70 -32.75
N GLN A 567 44.11 -22.82 -33.23
CA GLN A 567 43.41 -22.85 -34.53
C GLN A 567 42.45 -24.04 -34.66
N TRP A 568 41.33 -23.75 -35.32
CA TRP A 568 40.25 -24.62 -35.79
C TRP A 568 40.68 -25.57 -36.93
N LEU A 569 39.98 -26.71 -37.08
CA LEU A 569 39.56 -27.45 -38.31
C LEU A 569 38.93 -28.77 -37.81
N ALA A 570 37.63 -29.09 -37.98
CA ALA A 570 36.82 -29.43 -39.16
C ALA A 570 37.14 -30.78 -39.85
N ARG A 571 36.09 -31.62 -39.97
CA ARG A 571 35.91 -32.84 -40.82
C ARG A 571 36.74 -34.08 -40.44
N GLU A 572 36.30 -35.35 -40.56
CA GLU A 572 35.22 -35.94 -41.37
C GLU A 572 34.78 -37.33 -40.87
N LYS A 573 33.54 -37.66 -41.28
CA LYS A 573 32.74 -38.90 -41.39
C LYS A 573 33.38 -40.31 -41.31
N SER A 574 32.61 -41.25 -40.74
CA SER A 574 32.23 -42.59 -41.28
C SER A 574 31.16 -43.18 -40.32
N ALA A 575 29.86 -43.33 -40.65
CA ALA A 575 29.15 -44.15 -41.65
C ALA A 575 29.04 -45.65 -41.29
N ALA A 576 27.87 -46.05 -40.75
CA ALA A 576 27.14 -47.33 -40.89
C ALA A 576 25.84 -47.17 -40.08
N GLY A 577 24.59 -47.36 -40.54
CA GLY A 577 24.05 -48.06 -41.69
C GLY A 577 23.09 -49.15 -41.20
N ALA A 578 21.77 -48.90 -41.28
CA ALA A 578 20.62 -49.86 -41.30
C ALA A 578 19.36 -49.10 -40.81
N GLU A 579 18.41 -48.68 -41.65
CA GLU A 579 17.43 -49.37 -42.51
C GLU A 579 16.01 -49.31 -41.91
N ARG A 580 15.07 -48.80 -42.73
CA ARG A 580 13.60 -49.05 -42.77
C ARG A 580 12.72 -48.45 -41.66
N HIS A 581 11.54 -47.84 -41.88
CA HIS A 581 10.62 -47.80 -43.03
C HIS A 581 9.82 -46.47 -43.04
N GLU A 582 9.66 -45.92 -44.25
CA GLU A 582 8.54 -45.06 -44.74
C GLU A 582 7.17 -45.71 -44.43
N SER A 583 5.99 -45.10 -44.50
CA SER A 583 5.40 -43.79 -44.81
C SER A 583 3.89 -44.00 -44.62
N LEU A 584 3.09 -42.93 -44.44
CA LEU A 584 1.79 -42.76 -45.10
C LEU A 584 1.20 -41.39 -44.76
N ALA A 585 0.80 -40.69 -45.82
CA ALA A 585 0.30 -39.33 -45.87
C ALA A 585 -1.24 -39.25 -45.62
N PRO A 586 -1.79 -38.03 -45.40
CA PRO A 586 -3.24 -37.75 -45.32
C PRO A 586 -3.83 -37.47 -46.72
N PRO A 587 -5.19 -37.39 -46.95
CA PRO A 587 -5.92 -36.10 -46.84
C PRO A 587 -7.48 -36.18 -46.72
N GLY A 588 -8.14 -35.01 -46.58
CA GLY A 588 -9.56 -34.75 -46.93
C GLY A 588 -10.25 -33.78 -45.95
N ARG A 589 -10.53 -32.49 -46.24
CA ARG A 589 -11.51 -31.80 -47.14
C ARG A 589 -13.01 -32.03 -46.86
N SER A 590 -13.68 -30.96 -46.38
CA SER A 590 -15.01 -30.42 -46.76
C SER A 590 -15.37 -29.29 -45.77
N ALA A 591 -15.60 -28.01 -46.09
CA ALA A 591 -16.48 -27.34 -47.06
C ALA A 591 -17.99 -27.41 -46.71
N THR A 592 -18.54 -26.28 -46.21
CA THR A 592 -19.88 -25.66 -46.43
C THR A 592 -19.91 -24.41 -45.52
N GLU A 593 -19.77 -23.17 -45.99
CA GLU A 593 -20.70 -22.31 -46.77
C GLU A 593 -22.09 -22.08 -46.17
N GLN A 594 -22.36 -20.79 -45.91
CA GLN A 594 -23.61 -20.00 -45.80
C GLN A 594 -23.52 -19.08 -44.56
N GLY A 595 -23.48 -17.75 -44.62
CA GLY A 595 -23.78 -16.80 -45.69
C GLY A 595 -24.91 -15.86 -45.27
N VAL A 596 -24.62 -14.55 -45.25
CA VAL A 596 -25.59 -13.42 -45.42
C VAL A 596 -26.36 -13.03 -44.12
N SER A 597 -26.50 -11.78 -43.65
CA SER A 597 -26.42 -10.45 -44.29
C SER A 597 -26.11 -9.31 -43.30
N ASN A 598 -25.57 -8.25 -43.89
CA ASN A 598 -25.51 -6.84 -43.48
C ASN A 598 -26.79 -6.30 -42.78
N ARG A 599 -26.69 -5.22 -41.97
CA ARG A 599 -26.83 -3.81 -42.43
C ARG A 599 -27.00 -2.77 -41.31
N THR A 600 -26.31 -1.64 -41.52
CA THR A 600 -26.69 -0.23 -41.24
C THR A 600 -26.65 0.35 -39.83
N THR A 601 -25.60 1.14 -39.63
CA THR A 601 -25.57 2.49 -39.08
C THR A 601 -26.80 3.34 -39.43
N PHE A 602 -27.39 4.03 -38.45
CA PHE A 602 -28.18 5.24 -38.70
C PHE A 602 -27.84 6.33 -37.68
N ARG A 603 -27.74 7.55 -38.23
CA ARG A 603 -27.34 8.82 -37.68
C ARG A 603 -28.53 9.77 -37.85
N SER A 604 -29.03 10.35 -36.76
CA SER A 604 -29.70 11.66 -36.66
C SER A 604 -30.07 11.81 -35.17
N GLY A 605 -30.13 12.96 -34.52
CA GLY A 605 -30.23 14.34 -34.94
C GLY A 605 -31.04 15.02 -33.83
N ALA A 606 -30.49 16.05 -33.21
CA ALA A 606 -31.21 16.92 -32.27
C ALA A 606 -32.42 17.58 -32.96
N PRO A 607 -33.42 18.05 -32.20
CA PRO A 607 -33.46 19.50 -31.94
C PRO A 607 -33.99 19.92 -30.55
N GLU A 608 -34.03 21.24 -30.40
CA GLU A 608 -34.22 22.14 -29.26
C GLU A 608 -35.53 22.09 -28.45
N ARG A 609 -35.36 22.44 -27.16
CA ARG A 609 -36.17 23.32 -26.27
C ARG A 609 -37.66 23.60 -26.55
N THR A 610 -38.47 23.32 -25.52
CA THR A 610 -39.47 24.18 -24.82
C THR A 610 -39.90 23.37 -23.57
N GLY A 611 -40.12 23.82 -22.33
CA GLY A 611 -40.51 25.11 -21.77
C GLY A 611 -41.88 24.98 -21.08
N THR A 612 -41.94 24.57 -19.80
CA THR A 612 -43.12 24.66 -18.86
C THR A 612 -42.67 24.18 -17.47
N GLN A 613 -42.43 25.03 -16.46
CA GLN A 613 -43.36 25.65 -15.50
C GLN A 613 -44.30 24.69 -14.71
N SER A 614 -43.93 24.41 -13.45
CA SER A 614 -44.72 24.25 -12.18
C SER A 614 -45.93 23.27 -12.09
N PRO A 615 -46.45 22.89 -10.90
CA PRO A 615 -46.09 23.27 -9.52
C PRO A 615 -45.97 22.09 -8.50
N SER A 616 -45.61 22.49 -7.27
CA SER A 616 -45.70 21.85 -5.95
C SER A 616 -46.71 20.72 -5.74
N ALA A 617 -46.28 19.68 -5.01
CA ALA A 617 -47.17 18.83 -4.21
C ALA A 617 -46.52 18.50 -2.85
N THR A 618 -47.25 18.89 -1.82
CA THR A 618 -47.01 18.74 -0.38
C THR A 618 -47.60 17.41 0.10
N ALA A 619 -46.85 16.56 0.81
CA ALA A 619 -47.39 15.48 1.67
C ALA A 619 -46.28 14.87 2.57
N PRO A 620 -46.57 14.11 3.65
CA PRO A 620 -46.63 14.67 5.00
C PRO A 620 -45.67 14.00 6.00
N ALA A 621 -45.47 14.70 7.12
CA ALA A 621 -44.76 14.25 8.31
C ALA A 621 -45.50 13.10 9.03
N ALA A 622 -44.79 12.00 9.28
CA ALA A 622 -45.24 10.92 10.16
C ALA A 622 -44.68 11.13 11.57
N ARG A 623 -45.61 11.23 12.51
CA ARG A 623 -45.44 11.36 13.96
C ARG A 623 -44.82 10.11 14.60
N ALA A 624 -43.96 10.35 15.57
CA ALA A 624 -43.56 9.41 16.61
C ALA A 624 -44.71 9.11 17.60
N PRO A 625 -44.63 7.98 18.32
CA PRO A 625 -45.14 7.90 19.67
C PRO A 625 -44.02 7.65 20.70
N GLU A 626 -44.00 8.51 21.71
CA GLU A 626 -43.36 8.30 23.02
C GLU A 626 -44.18 7.33 23.91
N ARG A 627 -43.53 6.93 25.02
CA ARG A 627 -43.94 6.11 26.19
C ARG A 627 -43.55 4.64 26.05
N GLY A 628 -42.85 4.03 27.01
CA GLY A 628 -42.44 4.42 28.35
C GLY A 628 -42.07 3.15 29.13
N GLY A 629 -41.39 3.28 30.27
CA GLY A 629 -41.33 2.23 31.29
C GLY A 629 -39.94 1.64 31.56
N THR A 630 -39.27 2.18 32.57
CA THR A 630 -38.36 1.45 33.46
C THR A 630 -39.09 0.26 34.10
N PRO A 631 -38.38 -0.84 34.41
CA PRO A 631 -38.19 -1.11 35.85
C PRO A 631 -36.85 -1.79 36.24
N ALA A 632 -36.42 -1.39 37.44
CA ALA A 632 -35.95 -2.17 38.58
C ALA A 632 -34.91 -3.31 38.42
N ALA A 633 -33.87 -3.15 39.24
CA ALA A 633 -32.90 -4.16 39.68
C ALA A 633 -33.52 -5.33 40.47
N PRO A 634 -32.72 -6.38 40.73
CA PRO A 634 -32.86 -7.10 41.99
C PRO A 634 -31.55 -7.22 42.78
N GLU A 635 -31.73 -7.08 44.09
CA GLU A 635 -30.85 -7.39 45.21
C GLU A 635 -30.33 -8.83 45.19
N ARG A 636 -29.11 -9.05 45.74
CA ARG A 636 -28.80 -10.27 46.51
C ARG A 636 -27.90 -9.96 47.72
N ARG A 637 -28.57 -9.80 48.85
CA ARG A 637 -28.37 -10.40 50.19
C ARG A 637 -27.00 -11.00 50.55
N ALA A 638 -26.46 -10.48 51.65
CA ALA A 638 -25.44 -11.06 52.52
C ALA A 638 -26.01 -12.14 53.47
N LEU A 639 -25.12 -13.01 53.96
CA LEU A 639 -25.13 -13.89 55.16
C LEU A 639 -23.84 -14.76 55.02
N SER A 640 -23.08 -15.22 56.01
CA SER A 640 -22.87 -15.02 57.44
C SER A 640 -21.89 -16.12 57.87
N SER A 641 -21.01 -15.83 58.85
CA SER A 641 -20.44 -16.74 59.87
C SER A 641 -19.62 -18.00 59.50
N ALA A 642 -18.31 -17.95 59.85
CA ALA A 642 -17.46 -18.84 60.70
C ALA A 642 -18.08 -20.15 61.30
N PRO A 643 -17.30 -21.18 61.75
CA PRO A 643 -15.98 -21.08 62.41
C PRO A 643 -14.91 -22.19 62.16
N GLU A 644 -13.72 -21.89 62.70
CA GLU A 644 -12.67 -22.72 63.35
C GLU A 644 -12.73 -24.26 63.23
N ASP A 645 -11.60 -24.93 62.95
CA ASP A 645 -10.65 -25.41 63.98
C ASP A 645 -9.48 -26.24 63.40
N SER A 646 -8.34 -26.16 64.10
CA SER A 646 -7.16 -27.05 64.30
C SER A 646 -6.71 -28.06 63.22
N GLY A 647 -5.43 -28.36 62.98
CA GLY A 647 -4.13 -28.09 63.62
C GLY A 647 -3.06 -28.77 62.73
N ARG A 648 -1.83 -28.27 62.60
CA ARG A 648 -0.67 -28.40 63.50
C ARG A 648 0.47 -29.13 62.77
N SER A 649 1.67 -28.59 62.98
CA SER A 649 3.02 -29.16 62.72
C SER A 649 3.58 -28.91 61.31
N GLY A 650 4.76 -28.31 61.12
CA GLY A 650 5.78 -27.90 62.07
C GLY A 650 7.15 -27.82 61.38
N SER A 651 7.93 -26.80 61.75
CA SER A 651 9.34 -26.54 61.40
C SER A 651 9.59 -26.10 59.94
N GLY A 652 10.40 -25.10 59.64
CA GLY A 652 11.26 -24.27 60.46
C GLY A 652 12.32 -23.61 59.56
N ALA A 653 12.75 -22.43 60.00
CA ALA A 653 14.01 -21.76 59.67
C ALA A 653 14.12 -20.88 58.40
N ARG A 654 14.20 -19.58 58.72
CA ARG A 654 15.25 -18.61 58.33
C ARG A 654 15.09 -17.83 57.02
N ASN A 655 14.73 -16.56 57.22
CA ASN A 655 15.41 -15.33 56.78
C ASN A 655 16.11 -15.37 55.41
N GLY A 656 15.56 -14.59 54.47
CA GLY A 656 16.26 -14.08 53.31
C GLY A 656 15.59 -12.80 52.83
N ALA A 657 16.16 -11.67 53.21
CA ALA A 657 15.72 -10.33 52.84
C ALA A 657 15.59 -10.17 51.32
N ARG A 658 14.45 -9.62 50.89
CA ARG A 658 14.27 -9.08 49.54
C ARG A 658 15.24 -7.93 49.32
N THR A 659 16.29 -8.17 48.55
CA THR A 659 16.98 -7.10 47.82
C THR A 659 16.42 -7.06 46.41
N SER A 660 15.91 -5.88 46.05
CA SER A 660 15.58 -5.49 44.69
C SER A 660 16.82 -5.66 43.81
N GLY A 661 16.79 -6.67 42.94
CA GLY A 661 17.78 -6.84 41.88
C GLY A 661 17.63 -5.70 40.87
N ALA A 662 18.54 -4.74 40.91
CA ALA A 662 18.76 -3.83 39.81
C ALA A 662 19.25 -4.67 38.62
N GLU A 663 18.51 -4.62 37.52
CA GLU A 663 18.91 -5.20 36.25
C GLU A 663 20.30 -4.67 35.87
N ARG A 664 21.22 -5.60 35.70
CA ARG A 664 22.60 -5.35 35.28
C ARG A 664 22.57 -5.02 33.78
N PRO A 665 23.13 -3.90 33.30
CA PRO A 665 23.14 -3.62 31.86
C PRO A 665 23.98 -4.68 31.12
N GLU A 666 23.36 -5.40 30.20
CA GLU A 666 23.91 -6.59 29.51
C GLU A 666 25.11 -6.35 28.56
N ASN A 667 25.76 -5.18 28.58
CA ASN A 667 26.85 -4.87 27.65
C ASN A 667 28.06 -4.25 28.35
N GLU A 668 28.63 -4.96 29.32
CA GLU A 668 29.95 -4.61 29.85
C GLU A 668 31.02 -5.06 28.85
N VAL A 669 31.57 -4.10 28.09
CA VAL A 669 32.65 -4.38 27.13
C VAL A 669 33.93 -4.65 27.92
N VAL A 670 34.27 -5.93 28.11
CA VAL A 670 35.53 -6.35 28.72
C VAL A 670 36.67 -5.99 27.76
N LEU A 671 37.48 -5.01 28.14
CA LEU A 671 38.66 -4.59 27.38
C LEU A 671 39.84 -5.49 27.71
N ASN A 672 40.52 -5.99 26.67
CA ASN A 672 41.83 -6.60 26.86
C ASN A 672 42.86 -5.51 27.28
N ASP A 673 43.97 -5.88 27.93
CA ASP A 673 44.96 -4.95 28.48
C ASP A 673 45.45 -3.91 27.45
N LYS A 674 45.52 -4.33 26.19
CA LYS A 674 45.97 -3.51 25.05
C LYS A 674 44.91 -2.52 24.59
N GLU A 675 43.66 -2.96 24.54
CA GLU A 675 42.51 -2.10 24.23
C GLU A 675 42.35 -1.04 25.32
N ARG A 676 42.52 -1.45 26.58
CA ARG A 676 42.53 -0.56 27.75
C ARG A 676 43.64 0.49 27.65
N ALA A 677 44.88 0.07 27.43
CA ALA A 677 46.01 0.98 27.28
C ALA A 677 45.85 1.97 26.10
N ALA A 678 45.25 1.53 24.99
CA ALA A 678 44.97 2.40 23.85
C ALA A 678 43.88 3.44 24.18
N VAL A 679 42.80 3.03 24.85
CA VAL A 679 41.73 3.94 25.29
C VAL A 679 42.26 4.95 26.31
N GLU A 680 43.06 4.52 27.28
CA GLU A 680 43.71 5.39 28.27
C GLU A 680 44.63 6.42 27.61
N ARG A 681 45.44 6.04 26.62
CA ARG A 681 46.29 6.97 25.87
C ARG A 681 45.47 8.00 25.09
N LEU A 682 44.37 7.58 24.46
CA LEU A 682 43.49 8.49 23.72
C LEU A 682 42.77 9.47 24.67
N LEU A 683 42.31 8.99 25.83
CA LEU A 683 41.71 9.83 26.86
C LEU A 683 42.73 10.82 27.43
N ALA A 684 43.98 10.39 27.67
CA ALA A 684 45.06 11.25 28.14
C ALA A 684 45.44 12.35 27.11
N LYS A 685 45.36 12.04 25.81
CA LYS A 685 45.56 13.02 24.71
C LYS A 685 44.38 13.98 24.53
N GLY A 686 43.22 13.69 25.16
CA GLY A 686 41.97 14.43 24.92
C GLY A 686 41.40 14.21 23.52
N GLU A 687 41.76 13.10 22.87
CA GLU A 687 41.26 12.74 21.54
C GLU A 687 39.88 12.08 21.65
N GLN A 688 39.03 12.31 20.65
CA GLN A 688 37.72 11.69 20.60
C GLN A 688 37.87 10.17 20.34
N LEU A 689 37.23 9.35 21.19
CA LEU A 689 37.18 7.90 21.03
C LEU A 689 36.29 7.55 19.83
N SER A 690 36.94 7.25 18.70
CA SER A 690 36.32 6.84 17.45
C SER A 690 36.93 5.52 16.98
N LYS A 691 36.21 4.80 16.12
CA LYS A 691 36.71 3.57 15.48
C LYS A 691 38.13 3.76 14.90
N ARG A 692 38.38 4.90 14.24
CA ARG A 692 39.68 5.19 13.60
C ARG A 692 40.78 5.46 14.63
N THR A 693 40.51 6.25 15.67
CA THR A 693 41.51 6.59 16.69
C THR A 693 41.87 5.38 17.53
N ILE A 694 40.90 4.57 17.95
CA ILE A 694 41.15 3.31 18.69
C ILE A 694 41.94 2.32 17.82
N SER A 695 41.53 2.11 16.57
CA SER A 695 42.25 1.18 15.68
C SER A 695 43.66 1.66 15.34
N SER A 696 43.86 2.97 15.18
CA SER A 696 45.19 3.56 14.96
C SER A 696 46.09 3.41 16.18
N GLU A 697 45.58 3.67 17.38
CA GLU A 697 46.36 3.60 18.62
C GLU A 697 46.75 2.15 18.95
N VAL A 698 45.85 1.18 18.74
CA VAL A 698 46.17 -0.25 18.92
C VAL A 698 47.19 -0.72 17.86
N ARG A 699 47.06 -0.29 16.60
CA ARG A 699 48.07 -0.55 15.55
C ARG A 699 49.43 0.05 15.84
N SER A 700 49.46 1.25 16.44
CA SER A 700 50.71 1.90 16.81
C SER A 700 51.47 1.16 17.92
N ALA A 701 50.77 0.33 18.70
CA ALA A 701 51.35 -0.56 19.70
C ALA A 701 51.85 -1.91 19.12
N GLY A 702 51.80 -2.09 17.80
CA GLY A 702 52.32 -3.27 17.11
C GLY A 702 51.30 -4.38 16.84
N GLU A 703 50.00 -4.15 17.06
CA GLU A 703 48.97 -5.20 16.94
C GLU A 703 47.72 -4.77 16.17
N GLY A 704 47.06 -5.73 15.53
CA GLY A 704 45.81 -5.50 14.80
C GLY A 704 44.59 -5.66 15.70
N ILE A 705 43.66 -4.70 15.63
CA ILE A 705 42.30 -4.83 16.17
C ILE A 705 41.30 -4.90 15.01
N ALA A 706 40.32 -5.79 15.11
CA ALA A 706 39.23 -5.84 14.14
C ALA A 706 38.43 -4.54 14.15
N ASP A 707 38.07 -4.09 12.95
CA ASP A 707 37.36 -2.82 12.73
C ASP A 707 36.01 -2.76 13.47
N ASP A 708 35.33 -3.89 13.60
CA ASP A 708 34.06 -4.03 14.32
C ASP A 708 34.26 -3.95 15.84
N ARG A 709 35.37 -4.51 16.35
CA ARG A 709 35.74 -4.44 17.77
C ARG A 709 36.11 -3.02 18.19
N ALA A 710 36.87 -2.29 17.37
CA ALA A 710 37.17 -0.88 17.61
C ALA A 710 35.90 0.01 17.60
N LEU A 711 34.90 -0.36 16.80
CA LEU A 711 33.60 0.33 16.75
C LEU A 711 32.75 0.04 18.00
N GLU A 712 32.73 -1.21 18.47
CA GLU A 712 32.07 -1.63 19.70
C GLU A 712 32.58 -0.82 20.92
N ILE A 713 33.92 -0.76 21.08
CA ILE A 713 34.57 0.02 22.15
C ILE A 713 34.21 1.50 22.04
N ALA A 714 34.26 2.08 20.83
CA ALA A 714 33.89 3.48 20.62
C ALA A 714 32.43 3.77 21.00
N ASN A 715 31.50 2.88 20.64
CA ASN A 715 30.08 3.05 20.96
C ASN A 715 29.82 2.95 22.46
N TYR A 716 30.49 2.01 23.14
CA TYR A 716 30.39 1.85 24.59
C TYR A 716 30.79 3.13 25.34
N PHE A 717 31.99 3.67 25.05
CA PHE A 717 32.45 4.90 25.73
C PHE A 717 31.65 6.15 25.34
N ASN A 718 31.15 6.24 24.10
CA ASN A 718 30.27 7.33 23.70
C ASN A 718 28.89 7.25 24.36
N ALA A 719 28.36 6.05 24.61
CA ALA A 719 27.14 5.85 25.39
C ALA A 719 27.36 6.22 26.86
N LEU A 720 28.51 5.82 27.43
CA LEU A 720 28.92 6.19 28.79
C LEU A 720 29.00 7.72 28.96
N ALA A 721 29.68 8.40 28.02
CA ALA A 721 29.81 9.86 28.00
C ALA A 721 28.45 10.59 27.93
N LYS A 722 27.48 10.03 27.20
CA LYS A 722 26.12 10.57 27.11
C LYS A 722 25.31 10.34 28.38
N SER A 723 25.52 9.22 29.07
CA SER A 723 24.80 8.88 30.30
C SER A 723 25.27 9.68 31.52
N GLN A 724 26.49 10.23 31.50
CA GLN A 724 27.08 10.98 32.62
C GLN A 724 27.71 12.32 32.18
N PRO A 725 26.91 13.30 31.73
CA PRO A 725 27.41 14.61 31.36
C PRO A 725 27.87 15.38 32.61
N GLY A 726 29.15 15.24 32.99
CA GLY A 726 29.75 16.01 34.09
C GLY A 726 30.82 15.28 34.88
N GLN A 727 30.90 13.95 34.81
CA GLN A 727 32.01 13.20 35.41
C GLN A 727 33.17 13.14 34.40
N ARG A 728 34.27 13.85 34.69
CA ARG A 728 35.55 13.59 34.01
C ARG A 728 35.95 12.15 34.34
N PHE A 729 36.29 11.37 33.31
CA PHE A 729 36.74 9.97 33.33
C PHE A 729 37.99 9.75 34.21
N ALA A 730 37.86 9.92 35.54
CA ALA A 730 38.98 9.85 36.47
C ALA A 730 39.06 8.50 37.22
N ARG A 731 38.12 7.58 37.00
CA ARG A 731 38.17 6.20 37.51
C ARG A 731 37.49 5.24 36.53
N VAL A 732 38.28 4.56 35.72
CA VAL A 732 37.99 3.27 35.06
C VAL A 732 39.23 2.42 35.20
#